data_AF-A0A9P9HZ01-F1
#
_entry.id   AF-A0A9P9HZ01-F1
#
_cell.length_a   1.000
_cell.length_b   1.000
_cell.length_c   1.000
_cell.angle_alpha   90.00
_cell.angle_beta   90.00
_cell.angle_gamma   90.00
#
_symmetry.space_group_name_H-M   'P 1'
#
loop_
_entity.id
_entity.type
_entity.pdbx_description
1 polymer ?
#
loop_
_entity_poly.entity_id
_entity_poly.type
_entity_poly.pdbx_seq_one_letter_code
_entity_poly.pdbx_strand_id
1 'polypeptide(L)'
;MPSHRCGLCKREMKSTRGLSQHRKRSRDCQAAFQRRHKRVIQQLTQSIRRHGEEDSDPGDHDGDLMNLVYDSDPMVLEDHLDVELNDDLVTQLRLQPVSPEPVDTPAPSTQQSRHVTVTEEPEDESAFVDVYVGAGKFERKRRDAAWTADFAHFKTEFGPFPSRVDWEFSHWATMESVSQNSVSRLLQIEALHQQLSFRSVRDVNVAVEQLPPTAQFHHDLVFAKGSAEPFDLYFRNPLDVIGDLLADPTFADHMSFAPQHRYTDESRTCRQYSEMSSGNWWWKTQAKLPQGATVLPIIVASDKTQLTSFTGKHECYPVYITIGNISKDVRRAPSMRAMRLIGYLPAGKLDKSLSELAKRRLRAELFHKCMRRIFEPLFEPAHNGVCLADSQGCVRSCHPILAAYIADYPEQCLVSCVSYGQACPVCMSLKDDFGRDIHGDLRDPQCTLASLRRASTRKTARASKAVLKGAGLAPIQDPFWADWTHANIHAAMSSDVLHQLVQGIGKHIVQWLIALAPEKELDARIQRLPLAHGLRHFKNGITELTNISGQEHKAIYAQLLGCIHGIVPDTAVQAATAILDFLYVAQYQCHSDDSLSDLSAALEEFHKLKKIFKTHNVRSDFDLPKLHALQHYVRSIRELGTTDNYNTEATERLHIDLAKHAFAATNHRDFGMQMCRWLERREKVQWFSVYLATRKGDKVNLHLGKPRRRKRPPVLVAKQPHRRGITLDQLAEDYGVAGSSFREAMRDFLRGWHKVPSWRGWVAALPDAIENALRRTSRLAAWNHVTFTTPDTQTLAAKDVVNRAFASPKLGRYDTVLVQTSGGEIAGAGGLRGIRVGRLRLIFTFMTIDEEALFSPEPPGTLALVEWFSTPGRQRDPVNGMFPVKRSRRDGHPVFGVVELVDVRRGCQLVPKFGATLIDKTLTPHTVLDAYEEFYLNNQLDKSMYMSLFWDDESDRDGS
;
A
#
# COMPACT_ATOMS: atom_id res chain seq x y z
N MET A 1 -55.35 -2.02 -17.50
CA MET A 1 -54.16 -1.66 -16.69
C MET A 1 -54.61 -1.51 -15.24
N PRO A 2 -53.82 -1.91 -14.23
CA PRO A 2 -54.21 -1.73 -12.83
C PRO A 2 -54.21 -0.24 -12.45
N SER A 3 -55.30 0.26 -11.88
CA SER A 3 -55.33 1.62 -11.32
C SER A 3 -54.66 1.64 -9.95
N HIS A 4 -53.65 2.50 -9.76
CA HIS A 4 -52.96 2.62 -8.48
C HIS A 4 -53.73 3.58 -7.57
N ARG A 5 -54.65 3.03 -6.77
CA ARG A 5 -55.55 3.81 -5.91
C ARG A 5 -54.89 4.22 -4.59
N CYS A 6 -55.02 5.50 -4.22
CA CYS A 6 -54.52 6.00 -2.95
C CYS A 6 -55.33 5.44 -1.77
N GLY A 7 -54.68 4.77 -0.82
CA GLY A 7 -55.34 4.15 0.33
C GLY A 7 -56.08 5.14 1.24
N LEU A 8 -55.64 6.42 1.25
CA LEU A 8 -56.14 7.50 2.10
C LEU A 8 -57.29 8.28 1.46
N CYS A 9 -57.06 8.95 0.32
CA CYS A 9 -58.07 9.77 -0.37
C CYS A 9 -58.84 9.03 -1.49
N LYS A 10 -58.55 7.75 -1.73
CA LYS A 10 -59.21 6.89 -2.74
C LYS A 10 -59.09 7.35 -4.21
N ARG A 11 -58.27 8.37 -4.52
CA ARG A 11 -57.99 8.85 -5.88
C ARG A 11 -57.13 7.85 -6.67
N GLU A 12 -57.42 7.66 -7.94
CA GLU A 12 -56.70 6.72 -8.82
C GLU A 12 -55.55 7.38 -9.59
N MET A 13 -54.42 6.69 -9.68
CA MET A 13 -53.22 7.16 -10.37
C MET A 13 -52.79 6.16 -11.46
N LYS A 14 -52.28 6.69 -12.58
CA LYS A 14 -51.86 5.89 -13.75
C LYS A 14 -50.52 5.15 -13.57
N SER A 15 -49.79 5.39 -12.47
CA SER A 15 -48.52 4.70 -12.17
C SER A 15 -48.19 4.71 -10.66
N THR A 16 -47.33 3.77 -10.23
CA THR A 16 -46.78 3.71 -8.86
C THR A 16 -46.01 4.98 -8.49
N ARG A 17 -45.20 5.52 -9.41
CA ARG A 17 -44.48 6.79 -9.23
C ARG A 17 -45.45 7.96 -9.01
N GLY A 18 -46.55 8.00 -9.77
CA GLY A 18 -47.62 8.97 -9.58
C GLY A 18 -48.30 8.84 -8.21
N LEU A 19 -48.57 7.61 -7.75
CA LEU A 19 -49.11 7.36 -6.41
C LEU A 19 -48.17 7.82 -5.29
N SER A 20 -46.86 7.56 -5.40
CA SER A 20 -45.86 8.03 -4.44
C SER A 20 -45.79 9.56 -4.39
N GLN A 21 -45.70 10.21 -5.56
CA GLN A 21 -45.63 11.67 -5.66
C GLN A 21 -46.94 12.34 -5.17
N HIS A 22 -48.09 11.71 -5.39
CA HIS A 22 -49.38 12.16 -4.84
C HIS A 22 -49.43 12.07 -3.31
N ARG A 23 -48.96 10.98 -2.70
CA ARG A 23 -48.85 10.86 -1.23
C ARG A 23 -47.92 11.91 -0.63
N LYS A 24 -46.82 12.27 -1.33
CA LYS A 24 -45.86 13.32 -0.90
C LYS A 24 -46.34 14.76 -1.11
N ARG A 25 -47.33 15.03 -1.99
CA ARG A 25 -47.78 16.40 -2.33
C ARG A 25 -49.20 16.75 -1.90
N SER A 26 -50.05 15.77 -1.60
CA SER A 26 -51.42 16.04 -1.13
C SER A 26 -51.42 16.32 0.37
N ARG A 27 -51.56 17.61 0.75
CA ARG A 27 -51.72 18.05 2.14
C ARG A 27 -52.81 17.25 2.88
N ASP A 28 -53.95 16.97 2.22
CA ASP A 28 -55.03 16.16 2.80
C ASP A 28 -54.61 14.72 3.11
N CYS A 29 -53.80 14.09 2.24
CA CYS A 29 -53.26 12.76 2.48
C CYS A 29 -52.22 12.77 3.61
N GLN A 30 -51.37 13.79 3.67
CA GLN A 30 -50.39 13.94 4.76
C GLN A 30 -51.09 14.14 6.12
N ALA A 31 -52.09 15.01 6.19
CA ALA A 31 -52.90 15.22 7.39
C ALA A 31 -53.73 13.97 7.77
N ALA A 32 -54.26 13.22 6.79
CA ALA A 32 -54.93 11.93 7.04
C ALA A 32 -53.96 10.86 7.56
N PHE A 33 -52.73 10.82 7.03
CA PHE A 33 -51.67 9.92 7.49
C PHE A 33 -51.24 10.24 8.93
N GLN A 34 -50.95 11.51 9.24
CA GLN A 34 -50.61 11.96 10.60
C GLN A 34 -51.71 11.66 11.62
N ARG A 35 -52.99 11.90 11.27
CA ARG A 35 -54.14 11.55 12.14
C ARG A 35 -54.25 10.04 12.39
N ARG A 36 -53.98 9.22 11.37
CA ARG A 36 -53.93 7.75 11.54
C ARG A 36 -52.75 7.33 12.42
N HIS A 37 -51.58 7.95 12.24
CA HIS A 37 -50.38 7.69 13.04
C HIS A 37 -50.59 8.03 14.52
N LYS A 38 -51.12 9.23 14.84
CA LYS A 38 -51.47 9.62 16.22
C LYS A 38 -52.48 8.65 16.86
N ARG A 39 -53.49 8.16 16.12
CA ARG A 39 -54.43 7.15 16.63
C ARG A 39 -53.77 5.81 16.95
N VAL A 40 -52.86 5.32 16.10
CA VAL A 40 -52.13 4.06 16.35
C VAL A 40 -51.25 4.18 17.59
N ILE A 41 -50.56 5.32 17.76
CA ILE A 41 -49.78 5.61 18.97
C ILE A 41 -50.69 5.62 20.21
N GLN A 42 -51.82 6.34 20.18
CA GLN A 42 -52.77 6.37 21.30
C GLN A 42 -53.33 4.99 21.66
N GLN A 43 -53.60 4.13 20.67
CA GLN A 43 -54.06 2.75 20.90
C GLN A 43 -52.97 1.89 21.55
N LEU A 44 -51.71 2.04 21.14
CA LEU A 44 -50.57 1.40 21.81
C LEU A 44 -50.40 1.89 23.26
N THR A 45 -50.47 3.19 23.51
CA THR A 45 -50.40 3.77 24.86
C THR A 45 -51.55 3.27 25.75
N GLN A 46 -52.75 3.10 25.21
CA GLN A 46 -53.90 2.55 25.96
C GLN A 46 -53.75 1.06 26.26
N SER A 47 -53.16 0.26 25.36
CA SER A 47 -52.85 -1.15 25.65
C SER A 47 -51.75 -1.30 26.71
N ILE A 48 -50.74 -0.42 26.69
CA ILE A 48 -49.68 -0.39 27.72
C ILE A 48 -50.27 -0.09 29.10
N ARG A 49 -51.19 0.88 29.21
CA ARG A 49 -51.87 1.19 30.49
C ARG A 49 -52.70 0.01 31.00
N ARG A 50 -53.49 -0.64 30.13
CA ARG A 50 -54.35 -1.78 30.53
C ARG A 50 -53.59 -3.02 31.01
N HIS A 51 -52.36 -3.24 30.54
CA HIS A 51 -51.53 -4.35 31.00
C HIS A 51 -50.59 -3.98 32.17
N GLY A 52 -50.65 -2.74 32.66
CA GLY A 52 -49.94 -2.31 33.87
C GLY A 52 -50.79 -2.31 35.15
N GLU A 53 -52.09 -2.62 35.05
CA GLU A 53 -53.06 -2.54 36.17
C GLU A 53 -53.46 -3.93 36.73
N GLU A 54 -52.98 -5.04 36.16
CA GLU A 54 -53.34 -6.41 36.59
C GLU A 54 -52.28 -7.13 37.46
N ASP A 55 -51.11 -6.53 37.70
CA ASP A 55 -50.06 -7.12 38.56
C ASP A 55 -49.52 -6.14 39.62
N SER A 56 -49.48 -6.63 40.86
CA SER A 56 -48.78 -6.16 42.07
C SER A 56 -49.45 -5.17 43.07
N ASP A 57 -49.19 -5.49 44.34
CA ASP A 57 -49.64 -4.90 45.63
C ASP A 57 -49.08 -3.48 45.87
N PRO A 58 -49.71 -2.64 46.74
CA PRO A 58 -49.26 -1.27 46.98
C PRO A 58 -48.15 -1.20 48.02
N GLY A 59 -46.93 -0.84 47.59
CA GLY A 59 -45.80 -0.56 48.48
C GLY A 59 -44.76 0.38 47.84
N ASP A 60 -44.74 1.63 48.30
CA ASP A 60 -43.72 2.68 48.12
C ASP A 60 -42.84 2.63 46.85
N HIS A 61 -43.21 3.42 45.84
CA HIS A 61 -42.52 4.71 45.57
C HIS A 61 -43.21 5.42 44.40
N ASP A 62 -44.16 6.30 44.73
CA ASP A 62 -44.82 7.17 43.75
C ASP A 62 -43.99 8.46 43.55
N GLY A 63 -43.83 8.90 42.29
CA GLY A 63 -43.12 10.14 41.97
C GLY A 63 -42.05 10.12 40.89
N ASP A 64 -42.27 9.52 39.71
CA ASP A 64 -41.49 9.89 38.50
C ASP A 64 -42.16 9.58 37.13
N LEU A 65 -43.50 9.55 37.07
CA LEU A 65 -44.25 9.07 35.89
C LEU A 65 -45.03 10.13 35.08
N MET A 66 -44.82 11.44 35.33
CA MET A 66 -45.62 12.51 34.71
C MET A 66 -44.86 13.55 33.86
N ASN A 67 -43.52 13.51 33.75
CA ASN A 67 -42.73 14.57 33.10
C ASN A 67 -42.21 14.26 31.67
N LEU A 68 -42.76 13.27 30.96
CA LEU A 68 -42.29 12.85 29.62
C LEU A 68 -43.33 13.01 28.48
N VAL A 69 -44.28 13.95 28.61
CA VAL A 69 -45.39 14.12 27.65
C VAL A 69 -45.46 15.52 27.00
N TYR A 70 -44.68 16.50 27.48
CA TYR A 70 -44.66 17.86 26.91
C TYR A 70 -43.23 18.40 26.73
N ASP A 71 -42.58 18.00 25.63
CA ASP A 71 -41.87 18.96 24.76
C ASP A 71 -41.43 18.31 23.43
N SER A 72 -42.05 18.73 22.33
CA SER A 72 -41.64 18.54 20.92
C SER A 72 -42.77 19.02 19.99
N ASP A 73 -42.90 20.33 19.77
CA ASP A 73 -43.84 20.87 18.78
C ASP A 73 -43.21 20.85 17.36
N PRO A 74 -43.88 20.38 16.30
CA PRO A 74 -43.21 20.06 15.03
C PRO A 74 -43.49 21.07 13.91
N MET A 75 -42.73 22.16 13.84
CA MET A 75 -42.63 23.03 12.65
C MET A 75 -41.39 23.96 12.70
N VAL A 76 -40.41 23.75 11.82
CA VAL A 76 -39.65 24.75 11.00
C VAL A 76 -38.57 24.00 10.20
N LEU A 77 -38.85 23.80 8.90
CA LEU A 77 -38.02 23.40 7.76
C LEU A 77 -39.02 22.77 6.75
N GLU A 78 -39.18 23.23 5.52
CA GLU A 78 -38.29 24.02 4.65
C GLU A 78 -39.07 25.12 3.91
N ASP A 79 -38.43 26.28 3.72
CA ASP A 79 -38.30 27.07 2.48
C ASP A 79 -37.51 28.34 2.89
N HIS A 80 -36.44 28.77 2.22
CA HIS A 80 -36.45 29.26 0.84
C HIS A 80 -35.05 29.21 0.19
N LEU A 81 -35.05 29.06 -1.13
CA LEU A 81 -34.02 29.60 -2.02
C LEU A 81 -34.50 30.95 -2.59
N ASP A 82 -33.53 31.82 -2.85
CA ASP A 82 -33.52 33.01 -3.73
C ASP A 82 -34.45 34.20 -3.44
N VAL A 83 -33.85 35.36 -3.11
CA VAL A 83 -33.80 36.59 -3.94
C VAL A 83 -32.94 37.67 -3.25
N GLU A 84 -32.23 38.48 -4.03
CA GLU A 84 -31.30 39.55 -3.61
C GLU A 84 -32.00 40.80 -3.04
N LEU A 85 -31.33 41.55 -2.14
CA LEU A 85 -31.06 43.01 -2.24
C LEU A 85 -30.34 43.57 -0.98
N ASN A 86 -29.51 44.61 -1.18
CA ASN A 86 -28.75 45.33 -0.13
C ASN A 86 -29.63 46.30 0.69
N ASP A 87 -29.24 46.60 1.95
CA ASP A 87 -28.55 47.86 2.31
C ASP A 87 -28.30 48.02 3.84
N ASP A 88 -27.01 48.05 4.19
CA ASP A 88 -26.30 49.05 5.02
C ASP A 88 -26.68 49.52 6.46
N LEU A 89 -25.59 49.69 7.23
CA LEU A 89 -25.33 50.55 8.41
C LEU A 89 -26.06 50.29 9.77
N VAL A 90 -25.35 49.86 10.84
CA VAL A 90 -24.47 50.66 11.77
C VAL A 90 -25.33 51.47 12.78
N THR A 91 -25.15 51.39 14.12
CA THR A 91 -23.99 51.91 14.88
C THR A 91 -23.99 51.55 16.39
N GLN A 92 -22.80 51.40 16.99
CA GLN A 92 -22.35 51.77 18.37
C GLN A 92 -23.11 51.25 19.63
N LEU A 93 -22.50 50.44 20.51
CA LEU A 93 -21.46 50.79 21.54
C LEU A 93 -22.00 51.72 22.65
N ARG A 94 -22.26 51.24 23.88
CA ARG A 94 -21.31 50.96 24.99
C ARG A 94 -22.08 50.30 26.18
N LEU A 95 -21.51 49.76 27.26
CA LEU A 95 -20.14 49.82 27.85
C LEU A 95 -19.73 48.43 28.46
N GLN A 96 -19.03 48.38 29.60
CA GLN A 96 -18.58 47.19 30.38
C GLN A 96 -18.96 47.37 31.89
N PRO A 97 -18.67 46.50 32.91
CA PRO A 97 -17.75 45.32 32.93
C PRO A 97 -18.09 44.05 33.79
N VAL A 98 -17.48 42.91 33.38
CA VAL A 98 -16.75 41.87 34.19
C VAL A 98 -17.48 40.95 35.22
N SER A 99 -17.67 39.68 34.79
CA SER A 99 -17.24 38.38 35.38
C SER A 99 -17.63 37.92 36.81
N PRO A 100 -17.53 36.60 37.16
CA PRO A 100 -17.46 35.39 36.32
C PRO A 100 -18.56 34.32 36.62
N GLU A 101 -18.87 33.46 35.64
CA GLU A 101 -19.78 32.31 35.81
C GLU A 101 -19.02 30.96 35.94
N PRO A 102 -19.57 29.97 36.67
CA PRO A 102 -19.09 28.59 36.65
C PRO A 102 -19.77 27.75 35.55
N VAL A 103 -18.94 27.19 34.67
CA VAL A 103 -19.09 25.94 33.88
C VAL A 103 -20.52 25.38 33.74
N ASP A 104 -21.09 25.55 32.55
CA ASP A 104 -22.31 24.84 32.12
C ASP A 104 -22.03 23.87 30.95
N THR A 105 -22.77 22.76 30.92
CA THR A 105 -22.51 21.61 30.02
C THR A 105 -22.90 21.84 28.55
N PRO A 106 -22.05 21.42 27.56
CA PRO A 106 -22.45 21.42 26.15
C PRO A 106 -23.54 20.39 25.82
N ALA A 107 -24.49 20.79 24.97
CA ALA A 107 -25.63 19.99 24.53
C ALA A 107 -25.25 18.77 23.66
N PRO A 108 -26.07 17.70 23.64
CA PRO A 108 -25.82 16.51 22.83
C PRO A 108 -26.05 16.77 21.33
N SER A 109 -25.04 16.51 20.50
CA SER A 109 -25.16 16.58 19.04
C SER A 109 -25.94 15.38 18.47
N THR A 110 -26.97 15.67 17.69
CA THR A 110 -27.93 14.68 17.19
C THR A 110 -27.42 13.95 15.95
N GLN A 111 -27.49 12.61 15.96
CA GLN A 111 -27.16 11.76 14.82
C GLN A 111 -28.17 11.96 13.67
N GLN A 112 -27.73 12.60 12.57
CA GLN A 112 -28.49 12.62 11.31
C GLN A 112 -28.22 11.37 10.45
N SER A 113 -29.21 11.01 9.65
CA SER A 113 -29.22 9.79 8.81
C SER A 113 -28.22 9.85 7.66
N ARG A 114 -27.55 8.71 7.38
CA ARG A 114 -26.61 8.53 6.28
C ARG A 114 -27.28 8.64 4.89
N HIS A 115 -27.40 9.86 4.36
CA HIS A 115 -27.41 10.08 2.90
C HIS A 115 -26.00 10.48 2.45
N VAL A 116 -25.42 9.72 1.52
CA VAL A 116 -24.13 10.05 0.92
C VAL A 116 -24.34 11.10 -0.17
N THR A 117 -24.41 12.35 0.25
CA THR A 117 -24.24 13.49 -0.66
C THR A 117 -22.75 13.61 -0.95
N VAL A 118 -22.34 13.55 -2.22
CA VAL A 118 -20.96 13.80 -2.62
C VAL A 118 -20.77 15.31 -2.72
N THR A 119 -20.55 15.95 -1.57
CA THR A 119 -20.10 17.34 -1.49
C THR A 119 -18.59 17.39 -1.67
N GLU A 120 -18.19 17.95 -2.81
CA GLU A 120 -16.97 18.74 -3.08
C GLU A 120 -15.58 18.16 -2.73
N GLU A 121 -14.59 18.71 -3.43
CA GLU A 121 -13.19 18.31 -3.27
C GLU A 121 -12.66 18.91 -1.95
N PRO A 122 -11.86 18.18 -1.15
CA PRO A 122 -11.14 18.81 -0.06
C PRO A 122 -10.05 19.71 -0.65
N GLU A 123 -10.37 20.99 -0.78
CA GLU A 123 -9.38 22.04 -0.98
C GLU A 123 -8.43 22.09 0.24
N ASP A 124 -7.19 22.52 -0.01
CA ASP A 124 -6.10 22.75 0.95
C ASP A 124 -5.44 21.54 1.69
N GLU A 125 -4.42 20.94 1.04
CA GLU A 125 -3.35 20.16 1.71
C GLU A 125 -2.32 21.07 2.47
N SER A 126 -2.73 22.20 3.06
CA SER A 126 -1.79 23.30 3.42
C SER A 126 -1.51 23.55 4.92
N ALA A 127 -2.25 22.93 5.85
CA ALA A 127 -2.25 23.39 7.25
C ALA A 127 -0.90 23.27 8.00
N PHE A 128 -0.20 22.13 7.93
CA PHE A 128 0.93 21.82 8.84
C PHE A 128 2.22 21.43 8.09
N VAL A 129 2.65 22.29 7.17
CA VAL A 129 3.89 22.09 6.39
C VAL A 129 4.78 23.34 6.41
N ASP A 130 6.00 23.18 6.90
CA ASP A 130 7.06 24.18 6.72
C ASP A 130 7.81 23.89 5.41
N VAL A 131 7.90 24.86 4.50
CA VAL A 131 8.67 24.73 3.25
C VAL A 131 9.95 25.55 3.35
N TYR A 132 11.07 25.02 2.86
CA TYR A 132 12.35 25.74 2.91
C TYR A 132 12.30 27.04 2.11
N VAL A 133 12.41 28.17 2.82
CA VAL A 133 12.29 29.51 2.24
C VAL A 133 13.40 29.77 1.22
N GLY A 134 13.00 30.02 -0.02
CA GLY A 134 13.93 30.37 -1.11
C GLY A 134 14.60 29.19 -1.81
N ALA A 135 14.22 27.95 -1.52
CA ALA A 135 14.56 26.80 -2.36
C ALA A 135 13.76 26.82 -3.68
N GLY A 136 14.28 26.16 -4.72
CA GLY A 136 13.49 25.81 -5.89
C GLY A 136 13.08 26.97 -6.81
N LYS A 137 13.63 28.18 -6.65
CA LYS A 137 13.26 29.35 -7.46
C LYS A 137 13.66 29.15 -8.92
N PHE A 138 12.81 29.59 -9.86
CA PHE A 138 13.18 29.68 -11.27
C PHE A 138 13.72 31.08 -11.59
N GLU A 139 14.76 31.14 -12.41
CA GLU A 139 15.42 32.38 -12.85
C GLU A 139 14.63 33.05 -13.98
N ARG A 140 14.06 32.23 -14.87
CA ARG A 140 13.30 32.66 -16.04
C ARG A 140 12.33 31.56 -16.48
N LYS A 141 11.25 31.96 -17.15
CA LYS A 141 10.33 31.05 -17.84
C LYS A 141 10.52 31.19 -19.36
N ARG A 142 10.78 30.10 -20.06
CA ARG A 142 10.83 30.06 -21.54
C ARG A 142 9.39 30.20 -22.08
N ARG A 143 9.22 30.82 -23.26
CA ARG A 143 7.89 30.94 -23.91
C ARG A 143 7.38 29.58 -24.36
N ASP A 144 8.26 28.78 -24.95
CA ASP A 144 8.00 27.42 -25.38
C ASP A 144 8.70 26.44 -24.43
N ALA A 145 8.00 25.36 -24.06
CA ALA A 145 8.61 24.26 -23.31
C ALA A 145 9.66 23.57 -24.20
N ALA A 146 10.91 23.46 -23.73
CA ALA A 146 12.05 23.10 -24.58
C ALA A 146 11.82 21.82 -25.40
N TRP A 147 11.21 20.81 -24.77
CA TRP A 147 10.94 19.50 -25.37
C TRP A 147 9.90 19.49 -26.50
N THR A 148 9.01 20.50 -26.60
CA THR A 148 8.05 20.57 -27.70
C THR A 148 8.67 21.17 -28.97
N ALA A 149 9.71 21.99 -28.82
CA ALA A 149 10.46 22.57 -29.93
C ALA A 149 11.18 21.49 -30.77
N ASP A 150 11.65 20.42 -30.12
CA ASP A 150 12.31 19.29 -30.79
C ASP A 150 11.44 18.63 -31.86
N PHE A 151 10.12 18.63 -31.67
CA PHE A 151 9.14 18.08 -32.63
C PHE A 151 8.58 19.13 -33.60
N ALA A 152 8.87 20.43 -33.41
CA ALA A 152 8.28 21.51 -34.22
C ALA A 152 8.74 21.50 -35.69
N HIS A 153 9.79 20.76 -36.02
CA HIS A 153 10.28 20.59 -37.39
C HIS A 153 9.45 19.63 -38.26
N PHE A 154 8.54 18.84 -37.66
CA PHE A 154 7.66 17.94 -38.41
C PHE A 154 6.50 18.69 -39.07
N LYS A 155 6.34 18.49 -40.38
CA LYS A 155 5.29 19.15 -41.20
C LYS A 155 3.89 18.57 -41.02
N THR A 156 3.77 17.33 -40.53
CA THR A 156 2.51 16.61 -40.35
C THR A 156 2.26 16.32 -38.88
N GLU A 157 0.99 16.18 -38.45
CA GLU A 157 0.64 15.87 -37.05
C GLU A 157 1.37 14.63 -36.54
N PHE A 158 1.44 13.58 -37.38
CA PHE A 158 2.08 12.30 -37.07
C PHE A 158 3.51 12.19 -37.62
N GLY A 159 4.14 13.28 -38.08
CA GLY A 159 5.51 13.21 -38.63
C GLY A 159 6.49 12.64 -37.59
N PRO A 160 7.38 11.70 -37.96
CA PRO A 160 7.79 11.28 -39.32
C PRO A 160 6.90 10.22 -39.99
N PHE A 161 5.82 9.75 -39.33
CA PHE A 161 4.94 8.73 -39.87
C PHE A 161 4.01 9.31 -40.96
N PRO A 162 3.81 8.62 -42.12
CA PRO A 162 3.00 9.16 -43.22
C PRO A 162 1.52 9.36 -42.88
N SER A 163 0.98 8.55 -41.95
CA SER A 163 -0.42 8.58 -41.55
C SER A 163 -0.59 8.24 -40.06
N ARG A 164 -1.80 8.50 -39.54
CA ARG A 164 -2.19 8.05 -38.20
C ARG A 164 -2.09 6.53 -38.03
N VAL A 165 -2.45 5.76 -39.06
CA VAL A 165 -2.44 4.29 -39.02
C VAL A 165 -1.00 3.77 -39.00
N ASP A 166 -0.10 4.39 -39.78
CA ASP A 166 1.33 4.12 -39.75
C ASP A 166 1.94 4.41 -38.38
N TRP A 167 1.52 5.50 -37.73
CA TRP A 167 1.92 5.79 -36.35
C TRP A 167 1.40 4.74 -35.35
N GLU A 168 0.09 4.46 -35.34
CA GLU A 168 -0.52 3.49 -34.40
C GLU A 168 0.10 2.10 -34.55
N PHE A 169 0.39 1.66 -35.78
CA PHE A 169 1.10 0.42 -36.07
C PHE A 169 2.56 0.45 -35.59
N SER A 170 3.30 1.53 -35.85
CA SER A 170 4.70 1.67 -35.42
C SER A 170 4.84 1.71 -33.91
N HIS A 171 3.92 2.40 -33.23
CA HIS A 171 3.80 2.42 -31.77
C HIS A 171 3.56 1.01 -31.24
N TRP A 172 2.52 0.31 -31.73
CA TRP A 172 2.21 -1.07 -31.34
C TRP A 172 3.41 -2.02 -31.54
N ALA A 173 3.99 -2.05 -32.74
CA ALA A 173 5.09 -2.94 -33.09
C ALA A 173 6.33 -2.71 -32.21
N THR A 174 6.62 -1.46 -31.87
CA THR A 174 7.76 -1.08 -31.01
C THR A 174 7.49 -1.38 -29.53
N MET A 175 6.26 -1.18 -29.06
CA MET A 175 5.90 -1.21 -27.64
C MET A 175 5.53 -2.62 -27.14
N GLU A 176 4.83 -3.43 -27.94
CA GLU A 176 4.41 -4.79 -27.57
C GLU A 176 5.52 -5.85 -27.68
N SER A 177 6.75 -5.45 -28.02
CA SER A 177 7.93 -6.32 -28.09
C SER A 177 7.77 -7.52 -29.05
N VAL A 178 6.98 -7.33 -30.11
CA VAL A 178 6.74 -8.35 -31.15
C VAL A 178 8.03 -8.63 -31.90
N SER A 179 8.36 -9.90 -32.14
CA SER A 179 9.59 -10.25 -32.86
C SER A 179 9.62 -9.63 -34.26
N GLN A 180 10.78 -9.15 -34.71
CA GLN A 180 10.95 -8.54 -36.03
C GLN A 180 10.49 -9.49 -37.16
N ASN A 181 10.71 -10.80 -37.02
CA ASN A 181 10.23 -11.80 -37.97
C ASN A 181 8.71 -11.95 -37.99
N SER A 182 8.02 -11.71 -36.87
CA SER A 182 6.55 -11.70 -36.84
C SER A 182 5.99 -10.43 -37.47
N VAL A 183 6.55 -9.25 -37.18
CA VAL A 183 6.10 -7.99 -37.79
C VAL A 183 6.40 -7.97 -39.30
N SER A 184 7.55 -8.50 -39.75
CA SER A 184 7.85 -8.64 -41.19
C SER A 184 6.89 -9.58 -41.90
N ARG A 185 6.51 -10.72 -41.28
CA ARG A 185 5.47 -11.62 -41.84
C ARG A 185 4.08 -10.98 -41.86
N LEU A 186 3.75 -10.16 -40.87
CA LEU A 186 2.50 -9.39 -40.86
C LEU A 186 2.48 -8.37 -42.02
N LEU A 187 3.58 -7.64 -42.23
CA LEU A 187 3.75 -6.70 -43.33
C LEU A 187 3.82 -7.35 -44.73
N GLN A 188 3.86 -8.69 -44.83
CA GLN A 188 3.74 -9.42 -46.10
C GLN A 188 2.27 -9.69 -46.50
N ILE A 189 1.30 -9.46 -45.61
CA ILE A 189 -0.13 -9.62 -45.93
C ILE A 189 -0.57 -8.48 -46.84
N GLU A 190 -0.85 -8.79 -48.11
CA GLU A 190 -1.22 -7.83 -49.17
C GLU A 190 -2.41 -6.92 -48.78
N ALA A 191 -3.40 -7.45 -48.06
CA ALA A 191 -4.54 -6.66 -47.57
C ALA A 191 -4.14 -5.48 -46.65
N LEU A 192 -2.98 -5.56 -45.99
CA LEU A 192 -2.45 -4.46 -45.17
C LEU A 192 -1.68 -3.42 -45.99
N HIS A 193 -1.25 -3.73 -47.22
CA HIS A 193 -0.50 -2.79 -48.07
C HIS A 193 -1.33 -1.58 -48.53
N GLN A 194 -2.66 -1.70 -48.46
CA GLN A 194 -3.62 -0.63 -48.74
C GLN A 194 -3.82 0.33 -47.54
N GLN A 195 -3.42 -0.06 -46.33
CA GLN A 195 -3.64 0.72 -45.10
C GLN A 195 -2.35 1.17 -44.41
N LEU A 196 -1.23 0.49 -44.66
CA LEU A 196 0.10 0.84 -44.15
C LEU A 196 1.02 1.23 -45.31
N SER A 197 1.84 2.25 -45.07
CA SER A 197 2.89 2.71 -45.97
C SER A 197 4.12 1.81 -45.93
N PHE A 198 4.35 1.13 -44.80
CA PHE A 198 5.51 0.26 -44.59
C PHE A 198 5.39 -1.07 -45.33
N ARG A 199 6.54 -1.62 -45.77
CA ARG A 199 6.69 -2.93 -46.41
C ARG A 199 7.63 -3.85 -45.65
N SER A 200 8.43 -3.29 -44.73
CA SER A 200 9.34 -4.03 -43.87
C SER A 200 9.44 -3.41 -42.47
N VAL A 201 9.93 -4.21 -41.52
CA VAL A 201 10.30 -3.73 -40.17
C VAL A 201 11.45 -2.72 -40.21
N ARG A 202 12.28 -2.72 -41.27
CA ARG A 202 13.32 -1.71 -41.45
C ARG A 202 12.69 -0.34 -41.66
N ASP A 203 11.61 -0.25 -42.42
CA ASP A 203 10.93 1.02 -42.72
C ASP A 203 10.33 1.63 -41.44
N VAL A 204 9.69 0.79 -40.61
CA VAL A 204 9.19 1.17 -39.28
C VAL A 204 10.33 1.69 -38.39
N ASN A 205 11.45 0.96 -38.32
CA ASN A 205 12.61 1.39 -37.54
C ASN A 205 13.20 2.71 -38.06
N VAL A 206 13.28 2.91 -39.37
CA VAL A 206 13.78 4.15 -39.99
C VAL A 206 12.86 5.34 -39.70
N ALA A 207 11.54 5.14 -39.68
CA ALA A 207 10.59 6.17 -39.25
C ALA A 207 10.77 6.50 -37.76
N VAL A 208 10.87 5.49 -36.88
CA VAL A 208 11.13 5.70 -35.45
C VAL A 208 12.48 6.37 -35.20
N GLU A 209 13.51 6.07 -35.99
CA GLU A 209 14.84 6.66 -35.85
C GLU A 209 14.90 8.15 -36.19
N GLN A 210 13.99 8.64 -37.05
CA GLN A 210 13.82 10.08 -37.36
C GLN A 210 13.21 10.90 -36.23
N LEU A 211 12.56 10.28 -35.23
CA LEU A 211 12.07 11.01 -34.06
C LEU A 211 13.26 11.65 -33.30
N PRO A 212 13.07 12.81 -32.65
CA PRO A 212 14.10 13.46 -31.83
C PRO A 212 14.77 12.49 -30.85
N PRO A 213 16.09 12.60 -30.66
CA PRO A 213 16.79 11.77 -29.68
C PRO A 213 16.45 12.23 -28.25
N THR A 214 16.09 11.26 -27.41
CA THR A 214 16.33 11.34 -25.96
C THR A 214 17.84 11.13 -25.68
N ALA A 215 18.26 11.22 -24.42
CA ALA A 215 19.64 10.94 -24.01
C ALA A 215 20.17 9.59 -24.57
N GLN A 216 21.14 9.66 -25.49
CA GLN A 216 21.62 8.56 -26.33
C GLN A 216 22.68 7.67 -25.65
N PHE A 217 22.75 6.39 -26.02
CA PHE A 217 23.82 5.50 -25.60
C PHE A 217 25.10 5.65 -26.44
N HIS A 218 26.20 5.84 -25.74
CA HIS A 218 27.58 5.76 -26.22
C HIS A 218 28.19 4.40 -25.88
N HIS A 219 29.30 4.07 -26.53
CA HIS A 219 30.11 2.88 -26.30
C HIS A 219 31.56 3.30 -26.12
N ASP A 220 32.10 3.04 -24.92
CA ASP A 220 33.50 3.27 -24.57
C ASP A 220 34.19 1.93 -24.28
N LEU A 221 35.50 1.85 -24.59
CA LEU A 221 36.34 0.72 -24.23
C LEU A 221 37.15 1.03 -22.97
N VAL A 222 36.88 0.29 -21.88
CA VAL A 222 37.50 0.52 -20.58
C VAL A 222 38.63 -0.47 -20.32
N PHE A 223 39.86 0.05 -20.21
CA PHE A 223 41.04 -0.72 -19.86
C PHE A 223 41.21 -0.83 -18.33
N ALA A 224 41.50 -2.02 -17.83
CA ALA A 224 41.74 -2.26 -16.40
C ALA A 224 43.06 -3.03 -16.15
N LYS A 225 43.72 -2.72 -15.04
CA LYS A 225 45.09 -3.17 -14.76
C LYS A 225 45.13 -4.67 -14.49
N GLY A 226 45.84 -5.42 -15.33
CA GLY A 226 45.87 -6.89 -15.26
C GLY A 226 44.85 -7.59 -16.17
N SER A 227 44.18 -6.85 -17.06
CA SER A 227 43.59 -7.41 -18.29
C SER A 227 44.45 -7.04 -19.49
N ALA A 228 44.57 -7.95 -20.47
CA ALA A 228 45.16 -7.66 -21.77
C ALA A 228 44.13 -7.07 -22.76
N GLU A 229 42.86 -7.42 -22.58
CA GLU A 229 41.74 -6.97 -23.43
C GLU A 229 40.96 -5.83 -22.75
N PRO A 230 40.41 -4.88 -23.52
CA PRO A 230 39.47 -3.87 -23.01
C PRO A 230 38.10 -4.49 -22.68
N PHE A 231 37.30 -3.75 -21.90
CA PHE A 231 35.94 -4.12 -21.57
C PHE A 231 34.92 -3.15 -22.17
N ASP A 232 33.85 -3.66 -22.76
CA ASP A 232 32.74 -2.85 -23.28
C ASP A 232 31.95 -2.16 -22.17
N LEU A 233 31.89 -0.83 -22.23
CA LEU A 233 30.99 0.00 -21.44
C LEU A 233 29.97 0.64 -22.37
N TYR A 234 28.69 0.36 -22.16
CA TYR A 234 27.60 1.08 -22.83
C TYR A 234 26.95 2.03 -21.83
N PHE A 235 26.84 3.32 -22.14
CA PHE A 235 26.33 4.30 -21.19
C PHE A 235 25.79 5.55 -21.90
N ARG A 236 24.96 6.32 -21.20
CA ARG A 236 24.50 7.64 -21.64
C ARG A 236 24.83 8.69 -20.61
N ASN A 237 24.97 9.94 -21.06
CA ASN A 237 25.25 11.09 -20.19
C ASN A 237 24.11 11.24 -19.15
N PRO A 238 24.39 11.12 -17.85
CA PRO A 238 23.35 11.23 -16.82
C PRO A 238 22.70 12.62 -16.76
N LEU A 239 23.42 13.68 -17.15
CA LEU A 239 22.89 15.04 -17.14
C LEU A 239 21.75 15.20 -18.16
N ASP A 240 21.92 14.63 -19.36
CA ASP A 240 20.89 14.66 -20.40
C ASP A 240 19.66 13.84 -19.97
N VAL A 241 19.87 12.70 -19.31
CA VAL A 241 18.78 11.87 -18.73
C VAL A 241 18.02 12.62 -17.63
N ILE A 242 18.70 13.42 -16.81
CA ILE A 242 18.08 14.28 -15.79
C ILE A 242 17.30 15.41 -16.47
N GLY A 243 17.81 15.98 -17.56
CA GLY A 243 17.09 16.93 -18.42
C GLY A 243 15.80 16.36 -18.98
N ASP A 244 15.87 15.16 -19.59
CA ASP A 244 14.71 14.43 -20.11
C ASP A 244 13.65 14.17 -19.00
N LEU A 245 14.09 13.82 -17.78
CA LEU A 245 13.20 13.60 -16.63
C LEU A 245 12.53 14.89 -16.14
N LEU A 246 13.23 16.03 -16.15
CA LEU A 246 12.66 17.33 -15.77
C LEU A 246 11.67 17.86 -16.83
N ALA A 247 11.97 17.61 -18.10
CA ALA A 247 11.18 18.08 -19.22
C ALA A 247 9.90 17.24 -19.47
N ASP A 248 9.78 16.05 -18.89
CA ASP A 248 8.65 15.12 -19.09
C ASP A 248 7.35 15.68 -18.45
N PRO A 249 6.36 16.11 -19.25
CA PRO A 249 5.12 16.68 -18.72
C PRO A 249 4.28 15.67 -17.92
N THR A 250 4.57 14.36 -18.00
CA THR A 250 3.85 13.35 -17.21
C THR A 250 4.20 13.41 -15.72
N PHE A 251 5.25 14.14 -15.34
CA PHE A 251 5.64 14.34 -13.94
C PHE A 251 5.30 15.74 -13.40
N ALA A 252 4.74 16.65 -14.20
CA ALA A 252 4.52 18.05 -13.81
C ALA A 252 3.74 18.20 -12.49
N ASP A 253 2.62 17.47 -12.35
CA ASP A 253 1.76 17.46 -11.15
C ASP A 253 2.32 16.58 -10.01
N HIS A 254 3.55 16.07 -10.17
CA HIS A 254 4.16 15.04 -9.31
C HIS A 254 5.60 15.38 -8.89
N MET A 255 6.02 16.64 -9.05
CA MET A 255 7.38 17.08 -8.70
C MET A 255 7.44 18.07 -7.54
N SER A 256 8.35 17.83 -6.60
CA SER A 256 8.76 18.77 -5.54
C SER A 256 10.11 19.42 -5.88
N PHE A 257 10.21 20.73 -5.75
CA PHE A 257 11.46 21.50 -5.98
C PHE A 257 12.06 22.13 -4.71
N ALA A 258 11.38 22.01 -3.57
CA ALA A 258 11.85 22.46 -2.27
C ALA A 258 11.72 21.32 -1.24
N PRO A 259 12.65 21.20 -0.28
CA PRO A 259 12.43 20.38 0.90
C PRO A 259 11.33 20.99 1.78
N GLN A 260 10.61 20.11 2.46
CA GLN A 260 9.47 20.41 3.31
C GLN A 260 9.58 19.65 4.63
N HIS A 261 8.88 20.14 5.63
CA HIS A 261 8.87 19.67 6.99
C HIS A 261 7.40 19.49 7.37
N ARG A 262 6.93 18.25 7.41
CA ARG A 262 5.53 17.89 7.66
C ARG A 262 5.34 17.44 9.11
N TYR A 263 4.16 17.71 9.66
CA TYR A 263 3.78 17.36 11.03
C TYR A 263 2.40 16.70 11.06
N THR A 264 2.07 16.05 12.18
CA THR A 264 0.77 15.39 12.42
C THR A 264 -0.40 16.35 12.54
N ASP A 265 -0.15 17.53 13.12
CA ASP A 265 -1.18 18.46 13.60
C ASP A 265 -0.59 19.88 13.79
N GLU A 266 -1.44 20.81 14.27
CA GLU A 266 -1.11 22.23 14.47
C GLU A 266 -0.02 22.48 15.53
N SER A 267 0.17 21.58 16.50
CA SER A 267 1.22 21.73 17.51
C SER A 267 2.63 21.65 16.91
N ARG A 268 2.77 21.01 15.74
CA ARG A 268 4.04 20.77 15.03
C ARG A 268 5.09 20.04 15.88
N THR A 269 4.63 19.24 16.85
CA THR A 269 5.48 18.51 17.79
C THR A 269 6.00 17.18 17.21
N CYS A 270 5.12 16.39 16.57
CA CYS A 270 5.47 15.11 15.95
C CYS A 270 5.72 15.25 14.43
N ARG A 271 6.84 14.71 13.94
CA ARG A 271 7.23 14.77 12.52
C ARG A 271 6.56 13.69 11.70
N GLN A 272 6.21 14.03 10.46
CA GLN A 272 5.84 13.08 9.43
C GLN A 272 6.91 12.95 8.34
N TYR A 273 7.24 11.71 7.98
CA TYR A 273 8.19 11.34 6.94
C TYR A 273 7.52 10.43 5.89
N SER A 274 7.53 10.83 4.62
CA SER A 274 6.87 10.08 3.54
C SER A 274 7.59 10.18 2.19
N GLU A 275 7.69 11.37 1.61
CA GLU A 275 8.47 11.65 0.40
C GLU A 275 9.92 12.04 0.73
N MET A 276 10.84 11.88 -0.22
CA MET A 276 12.23 12.33 -0.02
C MET A 276 12.33 13.84 0.29
N SER A 277 11.39 14.66 -0.17
CA SER A 277 11.31 16.08 0.18
C SER A 277 10.95 16.33 1.65
N SER A 278 10.33 15.38 2.35
CA SER A 278 10.07 15.45 3.80
C SER A 278 11.27 15.05 4.67
N GLY A 279 12.31 14.47 4.05
CA GLY A 279 13.49 13.95 4.71
C GLY A 279 14.53 15.02 5.06
N ASN A 280 15.17 14.85 6.21
CA ASN A 280 16.17 15.76 6.75
C ASN A 280 17.39 15.94 5.81
N TRP A 281 17.73 14.94 4.99
CA TRP A 281 18.86 15.00 4.07
C TRP A 281 18.70 16.15 3.06
N TRP A 282 17.50 16.32 2.51
CA TRP A 282 17.25 17.33 1.49
C TRP A 282 17.32 18.71 2.13
N TRP A 283 16.68 18.92 3.29
CA TRP A 283 16.76 20.18 4.03
C TRP A 283 18.21 20.57 4.38
N LYS A 284 19.00 19.62 4.93
CA LYS A 284 20.43 19.81 5.24
C LYS A 284 21.31 20.04 4.01
N THR A 285 20.90 19.54 2.85
CA THR A 285 21.64 19.70 1.59
C THR A 285 21.32 21.03 0.92
N GLN A 286 20.04 21.42 0.90
CA GLN A 286 19.57 22.72 0.42
C GLN A 286 20.22 23.88 1.19
N ALA A 287 20.43 23.73 2.49
CA ALA A 287 21.11 24.71 3.34
C ALA A 287 22.61 24.91 3.05
N LYS A 288 23.23 24.03 2.24
CA LYS A 288 24.65 24.14 1.83
C LYS A 288 24.83 24.83 0.47
N LEU A 289 23.73 25.08 -0.24
CA LEU A 289 23.73 25.64 -1.59
C LEU A 289 23.40 27.14 -1.59
N PRO A 290 23.71 27.87 -2.69
CA PRO A 290 23.33 29.27 -2.84
C PRO A 290 21.82 29.50 -2.72
N GLN A 291 21.43 30.69 -2.27
CA GLN A 291 20.02 31.08 -2.20
C GLN A 291 19.36 31.04 -3.59
N GLY A 292 18.18 30.42 -3.70
CA GLY A 292 17.50 30.21 -4.98
C GLY A 292 17.83 28.89 -5.67
N ALA A 293 18.93 28.21 -5.29
CA ALA A 293 19.32 26.94 -5.88
C ALA A 293 18.27 25.83 -5.67
N THR A 294 18.25 24.87 -6.60
CA THR A 294 17.38 23.69 -6.57
C THR A 294 18.24 22.44 -6.40
N VAL A 295 18.07 21.72 -5.30
CA VAL A 295 18.66 20.38 -5.17
C VAL A 295 17.93 19.42 -6.13
N LEU A 296 18.71 18.65 -6.90
CA LEU A 296 18.24 17.45 -7.58
C LEU A 296 18.83 16.24 -6.84
N PRO A 297 18.07 15.57 -5.95
CA PRO A 297 18.56 14.42 -5.22
C PRO A 297 18.74 13.25 -6.20
N ILE A 298 19.95 12.81 -6.47
CA ILE A 298 20.20 11.71 -7.41
C ILE A 298 20.05 10.39 -6.68
N ILE A 299 19.18 9.54 -7.21
CA ILE A 299 18.97 8.17 -6.74
C ILE A 299 19.55 7.23 -7.80
N VAL A 300 20.55 6.44 -7.42
CA VAL A 300 21.21 5.47 -8.29
C VAL A 300 20.82 4.05 -7.87
N ALA A 301 20.74 3.13 -8.82
CA ALA A 301 20.69 1.71 -8.52
C ALA A 301 21.62 0.91 -9.44
N SER A 302 22.29 -0.10 -8.92
CA SER A 302 23.01 -1.11 -9.70
C SER A 302 22.84 -2.49 -9.08
N ASP A 303 22.69 -3.49 -9.93
CA ASP A 303 22.71 -4.91 -9.55
C ASP A 303 23.06 -5.74 -10.78
N LYS A 304 23.67 -6.91 -10.57
CA LYS A 304 24.10 -7.80 -11.65
C LYS A 304 23.06 -8.89 -11.87
N THR A 305 22.45 -8.92 -13.05
CA THR A 305 21.33 -9.82 -13.36
C THR A 305 21.66 -10.84 -14.46
N GLN A 306 21.08 -12.03 -14.36
CA GLN A 306 21.19 -13.07 -15.39
C GLN A 306 20.17 -12.85 -16.51
N LEU A 307 20.63 -12.91 -17.75
CA LEU A 307 19.79 -12.72 -18.94
C LEU A 307 19.06 -14.00 -19.37
N THR A 308 19.55 -15.18 -18.98
CA THR A 308 18.93 -16.48 -19.33
C THR A 308 18.77 -17.39 -18.10
N SER A 309 17.54 -17.79 -17.81
CA SER A 309 17.19 -18.59 -16.62
C SER A 309 17.64 -20.05 -16.68
N PHE A 310 17.71 -20.64 -17.88
CA PHE A 310 18.00 -22.08 -18.06
C PHE A 310 19.49 -22.42 -18.24
N THR A 311 20.33 -21.48 -18.68
CA THR A 311 21.73 -21.78 -19.04
C THR A 311 22.76 -20.98 -18.27
N GLY A 312 22.39 -19.87 -17.63
CA GLY A 312 23.31 -19.01 -16.87
C GLY A 312 24.49 -18.46 -17.68
N LYS A 313 24.47 -18.53 -19.02
CA LYS A 313 25.62 -18.23 -19.89
C LYS A 313 25.83 -16.74 -20.13
N HIS A 314 24.78 -15.94 -19.96
CA HIS A 314 24.76 -14.50 -20.24
C HIS A 314 24.26 -13.73 -19.02
N GLU A 315 25.02 -12.70 -18.65
CA GLU A 315 24.78 -11.80 -17.54
C GLU A 315 24.92 -10.36 -18.05
N CYS A 316 24.23 -9.42 -17.42
CA CYS A 316 24.47 -7.99 -17.60
C CYS A 316 24.46 -7.27 -16.25
N TYR A 317 24.92 -6.04 -16.27
CA TYR A 317 25.09 -5.24 -15.05
C TYR A 317 24.55 -3.83 -15.29
N PRO A 318 23.21 -3.67 -15.30
CA PRO A 318 22.57 -2.38 -15.51
C PRO A 318 22.85 -1.39 -14.37
N VAL A 319 22.88 -0.11 -14.73
CA VAL A 319 22.84 1.03 -13.80
C VAL A 319 21.63 1.89 -14.13
N TYR A 320 20.84 2.23 -13.12
CA TYR A 320 19.64 3.06 -13.22
C TYR A 320 19.81 4.39 -12.49
N ILE A 321 19.14 5.43 -12.97
CA ILE A 321 19.05 6.74 -12.32
C ILE A 321 17.59 7.20 -12.20
N THR A 322 17.31 8.00 -11.18
CA THR A 322 16.11 8.84 -11.07
C THR A 322 16.41 10.02 -10.14
N ILE A 323 15.46 10.94 -10.01
CA ILE A 323 15.58 12.13 -9.16
C ILE A 323 14.58 12.12 -8.00
N GLY A 324 15.03 12.62 -6.85
CA GLY A 324 14.27 12.78 -5.60
C GLY A 324 13.01 13.63 -5.76
N ASN A 325 13.03 14.53 -6.75
CA ASN A 325 11.95 15.47 -7.05
C ASN A 325 10.64 14.80 -7.48
N ILE A 326 10.69 13.70 -8.24
CA ILE A 326 9.49 12.98 -8.70
C ILE A 326 8.91 12.19 -7.52
N SER A 327 7.59 12.22 -7.28
CA SER A 327 6.97 11.49 -6.17
C SER A 327 7.27 9.98 -6.21
N LYS A 328 7.39 9.35 -5.03
CA LYS A 328 7.82 7.96 -4.93
C LYS A 328 6.87 6.98 -5.63
N ASP A 329 5.58 7.23 -5.62
CA ASP A 329 4.60 6.35 -6.28
C ASP A 329 4.71 6.39 -7.81
N VAL A 330 5.14 7.51 -8.38
CA VAL A 330 5.46 7.63 -9.82
C VAL A 330 6.81 6.93 -10.12
N ARG A 331 7.84 7.13 -9.28
CA ARG A 331 9.12 6.40 -9.40
C ARG A 331 8.95 4.88 -9.37
N ARG A 332 8.10 4.38 -8.47
CA ARG A 332 7.82 2.95 -8.26
C ARG A 332 6.95 2.33 -9.35
N ALA A 333 6.36 3.11 -10.25
CA ALA A 333 5.53 2.61 -11.35
C ALA A 333 6.38 2.44 -12.63
N PRO A 334 6.77 1.22 -13.04
CA PRO A 334 7.67 1.02 -14.18
C PRO A 334 7.06 1.52 -15.51
N SER A 335 5.73 1.55 -15.60
CA SER A 335 4.98 2.11 -16.73
C SER A 335 5.15 3.62 -16.88
N MET A 336 5.40 4.35 -15.79
CA MET A 336 5.74 5.78 -15.82
C MET A 336 7.21 6.02 -16.18
N ARG A 337 8.05 4.97 -16.14
CA ARG A 337 9.47 4.98 -16.54
C ARG A 337 10.33 6.03 -15.83
N ALA A 338 9.90 6.58 -14.70
CA ALA A 338 10.62 7.64 -13.98
C ALA A 338 12.01 7.21 -13.45
N MET A 339 12.31 5.89 -13.43
CA MET A 339 13.68 5.37 -13.40
C MET A 339 14.17 5.03 -14.81
N ARG A 340 15.30 5.61 -15.22
CA ARG A 340 15.90 5.45 -16.55
C ARG A 340 17.20 4.64 -16.44
N LEU A 341 17.43 3.70 -17.35
CA LEU A 341 18.71 2.97 -17.46
C LEU A 341 19.80 3.91 -18.00
N ILE A 342 20.90 4.12 -17.29
CA ILE A 342 22.02 4.97 -17.75
C ILE A 342 23.20 4.19 -18.33
N GLY A 343 23.29 2.88 -18.10
CA GLY A 343 24.35 2.08 -18.71
C GLY A 343 24.33 0.60 -18.38
N TYR A 344 25.17 -0.15 -19.09
CA TYR A 344 25.54 -1.53 -18.82
C TYR A 344 27.04 -1.59 -18.53
N LEU A 345 27.38 -1.94 -17.29
CA LEU A 345 28.76 -2.18 -16.88
C LEU A 345 29.26 -3.53 -17.43
N PRO A 346 30.59 -3.71 -17.56
CA PRO A 346 31.16 -4.99 -17.98
C PRO A 346 30.79 -6.15 -17.06
N ALA A 347 30.05 -7.12 -17.59
CA ALA A 347 29.71 -8.37 -16.90
C ALA A 347 30.56 -9.59 -17.36
N GLY A 348 31.54 -9.36 -18.24
CA GLY A 348 32.28 -10.39 -18.97
C GLY A 348 33.16 -11.33 -18.13
N LYS A 349 33.62 -12.41 -18.77
CA LYS A 349 34.52 -13.38 -18.15
C LYS A 349 35.94 -12.81 -18.11
N LEU A 350 36.46 -12.63 -16.90
CA LEU A 350 37.87 -12.35 -16.67
C LEU A 350 38.73 -13.58 -17.02
N ASP A 351 40.01 -13.34 -17.33
CA ASP A 351 40.99 -14.40 -17.59
C ASP A 351 40.95 -15.48 -16.47
N LYS A 352 40.89 -16.74 -16.91
CA LYS A 352 40.87 -17.91 -16.04
C LYS A 352 42.18 -18.07 -15.27
N SER A 353 43.31 -17.58 -15.79
CA SER A 353 44.62 -17.64 -15.15
C SER A 353 44.69 -16.85 -13.84
N LEU A 354 43.86 -15.81 -13.70
CA LEU A 354 43.83 -14.95 -12.52
C LEU A 354 43.26 -15.69 -11.30
N SER A 355 43.92 -15.54 -10.15
CA SER A 355 43.36 -15.99 -8.86
C SER A 355 42.03 -15.31 -8.55
N GLU A 356 41.14 -15.96 -7.81
CA GLU A 356 39.84 -15.36 -7.44
C GLU A 356 39.98 -14.06 -6.63
N LEU A 357 41.07 -13.88 -5.87
CA LEU A 357 41.37 -12.61 -5.21
C LEU A 357 41.72 -11.50 -6.22
N ALA A 358 42.49 -11.82 -7.26
CA ALA A 358 42.80 -10.88 -8.34
C ALA A 358 41.55 -10.54 -9.15
N LYS A 359 40.72 -11.53 -9.50
CA LYS A 359 39.43 -11.31 -10.19
C LYS A 359 38.48 -10.42 -9.38
N ARG A 360 38.38 -10.60 -8.06
CA ARG A 360 37.55 -9.75 -7.20
C ARG A 360 38.05 -8.29 -7.18
N ARG A 361 39.36 -8.07 -7.10
CA ARG A 361 39.95 -6.71 -7.18
C ARG A 361 39.70 -6.08 -8.54
N LEU A 362 39.98 -6.81 -9.62
CA LEU A 362 39.79 -6.34 -10.99
C LEU A 362 38.33 -5.95 -11.27
N ARG A 363 37.35 -6.74 -10.80
CA ARG A 363 35.92 -6.37 -10.88
C ARG A 363 35.61 -5.08 -10.13
N ALA A 364 36.17 -4.89 -8.93
CA ALA A 364 35.90 -3.71 -8.12
C ALA A 364 36.55 -2.43 -8.70
N GLU A 365 37.81 -2.54 -9.16
CA GLU A 365 38.50 -1.46 -9.88
C GLU A 365 37.76 -1.09 -11.17
N LEU A 366 37.33 -2.08 -11.95
CA LEU A 366 36.54 -1.89 -13.18
C LEU A 366 35.19 -1.23 -12.89
N PHE A 367 34.48 -1.68 -11.84
CA PHE A 367 33.22 -1.07 -11.40
C PHE A 367 33.40 0.42 -11.09
N HIS A 368 34.33 0.79 -10.20
CA HIS A 368 34.53 2.21 -9.87
C HIS A 368 35.02 3.02 -11.07
N LYS A 369 35.85 2.45 -11.96
CA LYS A 369 36.30 3.14 -13.18
C LYS A 369 35.15 3.40 -14.16
N CYS A 370 34.30 2.41 -14.42
CA CYS A 370 33.13 2.57 -15.29
C CYS A 370 32.11 3.52 -14.66
N MET A 371 31.80 3.38 -13.37
CA MET A 371 30.88 4.28 -12.66
C MET A 371 31.39 5.72 -12.67
N ARG A 372 32.70 5.93 -12.49
CA ARG A 372 33.31 7.27 -12.58
C ARG A 372 33.12 7.85 -13.98
N ARG A 373 33.37 7.06 -15.02
CA ARG A 373 33.17 7.48 -16.42
C ARG A 373 31.72 7.85 -16.74
N ILE A 374 30.75 7.13 -16.15
CA ILE A 374 29.32 7.45 -16.31
C ILE A 374 28.97 8.76 -15.59
N PHE A 375 29.39 8.93 -14.33
CA PHE A 375 28.92 10.02 -13.47
C PHE A 375 29.78 11.31 -13.52
N GLU A 376 30.94 11.28 -14.17
CA GLU A 376 31.82 12.44 -14.42
C GLU A 376 31.08 13.72 -14.87
N PRO A 377 30.08 13.68 -15.79
CA PRO A 377 29.30 14.86 -16.19
C PRO A 377 28.47 15.52 -15.07
N LEU A 378 28.29 14.90 -13.91
CA LEU A 378 27.54 15.47 -12.78
C LEU A 378 28.44 16.18 -11.74
N PHE A 379 29.76 15.97 -11.75
CA PHE A 379 30.62 16.43 -10.66
C PHE A 379 30.76 17.97 -10.60
N GLU A 380 30.90 18.61 -11.76
CA GLU A 380 30.96 20.07 -11.87
C GLU A 380 29.58 20.71 -11.65
N PRO A 381 28.47 20.23 -12.26
CA PRO A 381 27.12 20.68 -11.93
C PRO A 381 26.73 20.53 -10.46
N ALA A 382 27.20 19.50 -9.77
CA ALA A 382 26.97 19.34 -8.33
C ALA A 382 27.57 20.50 -7.51
N HIS A 383 28.71 21.05 -7.96
CA HIS A 383 29.41 22.16 -7.31
C HIS A 383 28.83 23.53 -7.71
N ASN A 384 28.84 23.83 -9.01
CA ASN A 384 28.54 25.17 -9.52
C ASN A 384 27.06 25.38 -9.90
N GLY A 385 26.29 24.30 -10.02
CA GLY A 385 24.92 24.31 -10.51
C GLY A 385 24.83 24.31 -12.04
N VAL A 386 23.69 23.91 -12.57
CA VAL A 386 23.40 23.90 -14.02
C VAL A 386 21.97 24.35 -14.30
N CYS A 387 21.78 25.22 -15.29
CA CYS A 387 20.46 25.73 -15.66
C CYS A 387 19.64 24.68 -16.44
N LEU A 388 18.73 23.97 -15.76
CA LEU A 388 17.82 23.01 -16.38
C LEU A 388 16.39 23.55 -16.42
N ALA A 389 15.61 23.16 -17.43
CA ALA A 389 14.23 23.57 -17.61
C ALA A 389 13.27 22.41 -17.29
N ASP A 390 12.19 22.69 -16.56
CA ASP A 390 11.10 21.73 -16.41
C ASP A 390 10.13 21.73 -17.61
N SER A 391 9.17 20.80 -17.61
CA SER A 391 8.15 20.65 -18.66
C SER A 391 7.30 21.90 -18.90
N GLN A 392 7.25 22.83 -17.94
CA GLN A 392 6.55 24.11 -17.99
C GLN A 392 7.45 25.26 -18.46
N GLY A 393 8.69 24.95 -18.86
CA GLY A 393 9.69 25.92 -19.32
C GLY A 393 10.33 26.75 -18.20
N CYS A 394 10.12 26.42 -16.92
CA CYS A 394 10.73 27.15 -15.81
C CYS A 394 12.19 26.70 -15.67
N VAL A 395 13.13 27.63 -15.84
CA VAL A 395 14.57 27.36 -15.76
C VAL A 395 15.06 27.59 -14.34
N ARG A 396 15.70 26.59 -13.74
CA ARG A 396 16.22 26.61 -12.37
C ARG A 396 17.72 26.32 -12.37
N SER A 397 18.47 26.94 -11.45
CA SER A 397 19.83 26.52 -11.15
C SER A 397 19.78 25.24 -10.31
N CYS A 398 20.17 24.13 -10.92
CA CYS A 398 20.00 22.78 -10.39
C CYS A 398 21.34 22.16 -9.98
N HIS A 399 21.40 21.53 -8.80
CA HIS A 399 22.58 20.82 -8.30
C HIS A 399 22.30 19.31 -8.16
N PRO A 400 22.82 18.45 -9.05
CA PRO A 400 22.68 16.99 -8.97
C PRO A 400 23.58 16.37 -7.90
N ILE A 401 23.02 16.04 -6.74
CA ILE A 401 23.77 15.53 -5.58
C ILE A 401 23.30 14.11 -5.23
N LEU A 402 24.23 13.16 -5.11
CA LEU A 402 23.91 11.77 -4.73
C LEU A 402 23.22 11.71 -3.36
N ALA A 403 21.96 11.30 -3.37
CA ALA A 403 21.08 11.22 -2.20
C ALA A 403 20.92 9.80 -1.68
N ALA A 404 20.68 8.84 -2.58
CA ALA A 404 20.46 7.44 -2.25
C ALA A 404 21.09 6.50 -3.29
N TYR A 405 21.52 5.34 -2.84
CA TYR A 405 22.05 4.27 -3.68
C TYR A 405 21.37 2.94 -3.31
N ILE A 406 20.54 2.46 -4.22
CA ILE A 406 19.74 1.23 -4.08
C ILE A 406 20.60 0.05 -4.52
N ALA A 407 20.99 -0.79 -3.56
CA ALA A 407 21.92 -1.90 -3.75
C ALA A 407 21.71 -2.97 -2.67
N ASP A 408 22.01 -4.24 -2.99
CA ASP A 408 22.04 -5.33 -2.02
C ASP A 408 23.33 -5.24 -1.13
N TYR A 409 23.44 -6.04 -0.06
CA TYR A 409 24.59 -5.91 0.85
C TYR A 409 25.98 -6.15 0.19
N PRO A 410 26.20 -7.20 -0.63
CA PRO A 410 27.36 -7.32 -1.50
C PRO A 410 27.70 -6.05 -2.31
N GLU A 411 26.70 -5.48 -2.99
CA GLU A 411 26.86 -4.32 -3.85
C GLU A 411 27.12 -3.03 -3.03
N GLN A 412 26.44 -2.85 -1.90
CA GLN A 412 26.69 -1.75 -0.95
C GLN A 412 28.15 -1.79 -0.45
N CYS A 413 28.71 -2.97 -0.17
CA CYS A 413 30.12 -3.12 0.19
C CYS A 413 31.06 -2.71 -0.94
N LEU A 414 30.76 -3.10 -2.19
CA LEU A 414 31.52 -2.69 -3.36
C LEU A 414 31.49 -1.16 -3.53
N VAL A 415 30.30 -0.58 -3.60
CA VAL A 415 30.06 0.86 -3.82
C VAL A 415 30.73 1.74 -2.75
N SER A 416 30.64 1.34 -1.48
CA SER A 416 31.25 2.06 -0.34
C SER A 416 32.74 1.73 -0.10
N CYS A 417 33.35 0.89 -0.96
CA CYS A 417 34.73 0.41 -0.83
C CYS A 417 35.02 -0.37 0.48
N VAL A 418 34.00 -1.00 1.07
CA VAL A 418 34.08 -1.78 2.31
C VAL A 418 34.34 -3.27 2.02
N SER A 419 35.12 -3.93 2.87
CA SER A 419 35.33 -5.37 2.79
C SER A 419 34.06 -6.14 3.19
N TYR A 420 33.53 -6.93 2.25
CA TYR A 420 32.33 -7.75 2.43
C TYR A 420 32.33 -8.55 3.73
N GLY A 421 31.32 -8.34 4.57
CA GLY A 421 31.13 -9.07 5.83
C GLY A 421 32.19 -8.77 6.90
N GLN A 422 32.95 -7.67 6.78
CA GLN A 422 33.98 -7.26 7.76
C GLN A 422 33.68 -5.93 8.44
N ALA A 423 32.96 -5.02 7.78
CA ALA A 423 32.48 -3.76 8.36
C ALA A 423 31.13 -3.34 7.74
N CYS A 424 30.47 -2.38 8.39
CA CYS A 424 29.27 -1.77 7.86
C CYS A 424 29.60 -0.81 6.70
N PRO A 425 28.81 -0.77 5.60
CA PRO A 425 28.96 0.22 4.53
C PRO A 425 28.48 1.63 4.94
N VAL A 426 27.70 1.75 6.01
CA VAL A 426 27.09 3.00 6.52
C VAL A 426 27.88 3.61 7.68
N CYS A 427 28.30 2.79 8.65
CA CYS A 427 28.91 3.23 9.90
C CYS A 427 30.29 2.59 10.17
N MET A 428 30.88 2.92 11.31
CA MET A 428 32.20 2.45 11.71
C MET A 428 32.21 1.04 12.32
N SER A 429 31.06 0.44 12.62
CA SER A 429 30.95 -0.90 13.22
C SER A 429 31.62 -1.99 12.39
N LEU A 430 32.37 -2.87 13.08
CA LEU A 430 33.06 -4.02 12.48
C LEU A 430 32.25 -5.30 12.69
N LYS A 431 32.72 -6.42 12.11
CA LYS A 431 32.03 -7.71 12.17
C LYS A 431 31.62 -8.11 13.60
N ASP A 432 32.53 -7.94 14.56
CA ASP A 432 32.34 -8.38 15.95
C ASP A 432 31.28 -7.54 16.72
N ASP A 433 30.83 -6.45 16.11
CA ASP A 433 29.72 -5.62 16.57
C ASP A 433 28.38 -5.95 15.92
N PHE A 434 28.34 -6.73 14.83
CA PHE A 434 27.10 -6.95 14.08
C PHE A 434 26.01 -7.68 14.87
N GLY A 435 26.41 -8.46 15.88
CA GLY A 435 25.49 -9.10 16.82
C GLY A 435 25.01 -8.21 17.96
N ARG A 436 25.51 -6.98 18.10
CA ARG A 436 25.24 -6.07 19.22
C ARG A 436 24.16 -5.04 18.89
N ASP A 437 23.47 -4.59 19.92
CA ASP A 437 22.49 -3.51 19.83
C ASP A 437 23.20 -2.16 19.93
N ILE A 438 23.87 -1.74 18.85
CA ILE A 438 24.63 -0.48 18.84
C ILE A 438 24.41 0.30 17.54
N HIS A 439 24.13 1.59 17.68
CA HIS A 439 24.23 2.57 16.61
C HIS A 439 25.69 3.03 16.52
N GLY A 440 26.40 2.53 15.50
CA GLY A 440 27.77 2.97 15.23
C GLY A 440 27.81 4.35 14.56
N ASP A 441 28.85 5.13 14.85
CA ASP A 441 29.09 6.43 14.22
C ASP A 441 29.15 6.33 12.70
N LEU A 442 28.61 7.35 12.02
CA LEU A 442 28.58 7.40 10.56
C LEU A 442 29.99 7.45 9.99
N ARG A 443 30.23 6.63 8.96
CA ARG A 443 31.53 6.61 8.30
C ARG A 443 31.69 7.86 7.45
N ASP A 444 32.72 8.65 7.75
CA ASP A 444 33.07 9.82 6.94
C ASP A 444 33.79 9.41 5.64
N PRO A 445 33.32 9.84 4.46
CA PRO A 445 33.99 9.63 3.18
C PRO A 445 35.45 10.13 3.17
N GLN A 446 35.77 11.25 3.83
CA GLN A 446 37.14 11.79 3.84
C GLN A 446 38.08 10.88 4.63
N CYS A 447 37.65 10.36 5.78
CA CYS A 447 38.37 9.33 6.56
C CYS A 447 38.56 8.01 5.77
N THR A 448 37.56 7.61 4.97
CA THR A 448 37.69 6.46 4.06
C THR A 448 38.76 6.73 2.99
N LEU A 449 38.69 7.85 2.26
CA LEU A 449 39.68 8.23 1.25
C LEU A 449 41.09 8.39 1.84
N ALA A 450 41.23 9.01 3.01
CA ALA A 450 42.50 9.12 3.73
C ALA A 450 43.08 7.74 4.08
N SER A 451 42.23 6.78 4.47
CA SER A 451 42.67 5.41 4.76
C SER A 451 43.10 4.64 3.50
N LEU A 452 42.41 4.82 2.36
CA LEU A 452 42.81 4.26 1.07
C LEU A 452 44.15 4.84 0.59
N ARG A 453 44.32 6.18 0.62
CA ARG A 453 45.59 6.87 0.31
C ARG A 453 46.74 6.45 1.25
N ARG A 454 46.46 6.30 2.55
CA ARG A 454 47.42 5.79 3.55
C ARG A 454 47.77 4.32 3.35
N ALA A 455 46.96 3.54 2.64
CA ALA A 455 47.25 2.17 2.27
C ALA A 455 48.04 2.06 0.96
N SER A 456 47.78 2.93 -0.04
CA SER A 456 48.50 2.94 -1.32
C SER A 456 49.94 3.44 -1.19
N THR A 457 50.21 4.35 -0.24
CA THR A 457 51.57 4.87 0.06
C THR A 457 52.47 3.91 0.85
N ARG A 458 52.02 2.70 1.21
CA ARG A 458 52.82 1.76 2.00
C ARG A 458 53.80 0.97 1.13
N LYS A 459 55.08 0.97 1.52
CA LYS A 459 56.18 0.24 0.85
C LYS A 459 55.99 -1.27 0.73
N THR A 460 55.12 -1.89 1.53
CA THR A 460 54.88 -3.35 1.48
C THR A 460 53.39 -3.69 1.45
N ALA A 461 53.03 -4.74 0.69
CA ALA A 461 51.67 -5.26 0.63
C ALA A 461 51.12 -5.70 2.00
N ARG A 462 51.99 -6.18 2.91
CA ARG A 462 51.61 -6.53 4.29
C ARG A 462 51.19 -5.30 5.09
N ALA A 463 51.95 -4.20 5.01
CA ALA A 463 51.60 -2.95 5.69
C ALA A 463 50.34 -2.31 5.10
N SER A 464 50.19 -2.32 3.77
CA SER A 464 48.96 -1.87 3.09
C SER A 464 47.73 -2.67 3.56
N LYS A 465 47.81 -4.01 3.55
CA LYS A 465 46.75 -4.90 4.02
C LYS A 465 46.40 -4.70 5.50
N ALA A 466 47.38 -4.38 6.36
CA ALA A 466 47.13 -4.10 7.78
C ALA A 466 46.29 -2.83 7.97
N VAL A 467 46.61 -1.73 7.25
CA VAL A 467 45.84 -0.48 7.27
C VAL A 467 44.39 -0.73 6.80
N LEU A 468 44.22 -1.42 5.67
CA LEU A 468 42.89 -1.71 5.11
C LEU A 468 42.07 -2.62 6.01
N LYS A 469 42.66 -3.70 6.56
CA LYS A 469 41.97 -4.61 7.48
C LYS A 469 41.51 -3.88 8.74
N GLY A 470 42.35 -3.03 9.33
CA GLY A 470 42.00 -2.26 10.52
C GLY A 470 40.87 -1.24 10.28
N ALA A 471 40.72 -0.74 9.05
CA ALA A 471 39.64 0.17 8.67
C ALA A 471 38.39 -0.54 8.09
N GLY A 472 38.42 -1.86 7.92
CA GLY A 472 37.37 -2.64 7.26
C GLY A 472 37.25 -2.41 5.74
N LEU A 473 38.27 -1.85 5.09
CA LEU A 473 38.18 -1.37 3.70
C LEU A 473 38.70 -2.40 2.66
N ALA A 474 38.18 -2.30 1.44
CA ALA A 474 38.70 -2.96 0.25
C ALA A 474 39.82 -2.11 -0.40
N PRO A 475 40.79 -2.72 -1.11
CA PRO A 475 41.88 -1.99 -1.77
C PRO A 475 41.41 -1.32 -3.08
N ILE A 476 40.64 -0.23 -2.97
CA ILE A 476 40.23 0.61 -4.11
C ILE A 476 41.15 1.83 -4.17
N GLN A 477 41.61 2.19 -5.37
CA GLN A 477 42.47 3.36 -5.56
C GLN A 477 41.63 4.65 -5.69
N ASP A 478 40.77 4.70 -6.72
CA ASP A 478 39.97 5.88 -7.06
C ASP A 478 38.46 5.53 -7.06
N PRO A 479 37.76 5.66 -5.91
CA PRO A 479 36.32 5.49 -5.85
C PRO A 479 35.59 6.52 -6.73
N PHE A 480 34.54 6.10 -7.44
CA PHE A 480 33.83 6.99 -8.38
C PHE A 480 33.25 8.24 -7.72
N TRP A 481 32.85 8.15 -6.46
CA TRP A 481 32.22 9.22 -5.68
C TRP A 481 33.24 10.19 -5.05
N ALA A 482 34.55 9.98 -5.20
CA ALA A 482 35.58 10.72 -4.48
C ALA A 482 35.58 12.24 -4.76
N ASP A 483 35.16 12.65 -5.95
CA ASP A 483 35.12 14.05 -6.41
C ASP A 483 33.69 14.55 -6.67
N TRP A 484 32.66 13.79 -6.27
CA TRP A 484 31.28 14.21 -6.42
C TRP A 484 30.90 15.14 -5.25
N THR A 485 30.87 16.44 -5.52
CA THR A 485 30.59 17.47 -4.52
C THR A 485 29.30 17.19 -3.73
N HIS A 486 29.36 17.38 -2.41
CA HIS A 486 28.29 17.10 -1.44
C HIS A 486 27.80 15.64 -1.34
N ALA A 487 28.28 14.72 -2.17
CA ALA A 487 27.96 13.30 -2.04
C ALA A 487 28.63 12.69 -0.80
N ASN A 488 27.85 11.98 0.02
CA ASN A 488 28.39 11.10 1.06
C ASN A 488 27.92 9.67 0.77
N ILE A 489 28.83 8.84 0.26
CA ILE A 489 28.48 7.48 -0.17
C ILE A 489 27.93 6.62 0.97
N HIS A 490 28.46 6.77 2.18
CA HIS A 490 28.08 6.01 3.36
C HIS A 490 26.71 6.44 3.89
N ALA A 491 26.35 7.72 3.70
CA ALA A 491 25.01 8.22 3.99
C ALA A 491 23.99 7.89 2.89
N ALA A 492 24.42 7.74 1.65
CA ALA A 492 23.58 7.37 0.52
C ALA A 492 23.22 5.87 0.49
N MET A 493 23.97 5.01 1.16
CA MET A 493 23.61 3.59 1.32
C MET A 493 22.26 3.47 2.05
N SER A 494 21.23 3.04 1.32
CA SER A 494 19.86 3.00 1.84
C SER A 494 19.50 1.64 2.44
N SER A 495 18.53 1.66 3.36
CA SER A 495 17.94 0.46 3.96
C SER A 495 17.05 -0.27 2.94
N ASP A 496 17.12 -1.60 2.87
CA ASP A 496 16.43 -2.40 1.83
C ASP A 496 15.55 -3.51 2.41
N VAL A 497 14.23 -3.27 2.39
CA VAL A 497 13.21 -4.20 2.89
C VAL A 497 13.32 -5.57 2.21
N LEU A 498 13.66 -5.66 0.92
CA LEU A 498 13.65 -6.94 0.23
C LEU A 498 14.83 -7.82 0.64
N HIS A 499 16.07 -7.38 0.48
CA HIS A 499 17.24 -8.23 0.74
C HIS A 499 17.70 -8.21 2.20
N GLN A 500 17.44 -7.15 2.97
CA GLN A 500 17.86 -7.07 4.38
C GLN A 500 16.81 -7.64 5.34
N LEU A 501 15.51 -7.34 5.13
CA LEU A 501 14.42 -7.89 5.94
C LEU A 501 13.86 -9.19 5.37
N VAL A 502 13.14 -9.14 4.24
CA VAL A 502 12.33 -10.25 3.74
C VAL A 502 13.19 -11.47 3.35
N GLN A 503 14.22 -11.30 2.52
CA GLN A 503 15.16 -12.36 2.15
C GLN A 503 16.42 -12.37 3.05
N GLY A 504 16.39 -11.59 4.14
CA GLY A 504 17.49 -11.45 5.09
C GLY A 504 17.13 -12.02 6.46
N ILE A 505 16.89 -11.14 7.45
CA ILE A 505 16.64 -11.59 8.82
C ILE A 505 15.35 -12.42 8.95
N GLY A 506 14.28 -12.08 8.22
CA GLY A 506 13.02 -12.84 8.26
C GLY A 506 13.19 -14.28 7.76
N LYS A 507 13.99 -14.48 6.71
CA LYS A 507 14.35 -15.82 6.20
C LYS A 507 15.07 -16.62 7.28
N HIS A 508 15.99 -15.99 8.01
CA HIS A 508 16.69 -16.65 9.11
C HIS A 508 15.77 -16.97 10.30
N ILE A 509 14.85 -16.07 10.66
CA ILE A 509 13.84 -16.33 11.69
C ILE A 509 13.01 -17.58 11.35
N VAL A 510 12.50 -17.71 10.11
CA VAL A 510 11.78 -18.93 9.68
C VAL A 510 12.66 -20.18 9.82
N GLN A 511 13.91 -20.12 9.38
CA GLN A 511 14.85 -21.25 9.51
C GLN A 511 15.10 -21.64 10.97
N TRP A 512 15.26 -20.65 11.85
CA TRP A 512 15.50 -20.89 13.28
C TRP A 512 14.27 -21.45 14.00
N LEU A 513 13.08 -21.01 13.62
CA LEU A 513 11.82 -21.52 14.16
C LEU A 513 11.52 -22.95 13.68
N ILE A 514 11.77 -23.25 12.40
CA ILE A 514 11.67 -24.63 11.88
C ILE A 514 12.64 -25.56 12.63
N ALA A 515 13.87 -25.12 12.89
CA ALA A 515 14.85 -25.89 13.65
C ALA A 515 14.49 -26.12 15.14
N LEU A 516 13.53 -25.36 15.69
CA LEU A 516 12.99 -25.56 17.05
C LEU A 516 11.69 -26.37 17.05
N ALA A 517 10.93 -26.35 15.95
CA ALA A 517 9.61 -26.96 15.88
C ALA A 517 9.67 -28.45 15.48
N PRO A 518 8.73 -29.30 15.96
CA PRO A 518 8.52 -30.61 15.37
C PRO A 518 7.97 -30.45 13.95
N GLU A 519 8.81 -30.62 12.93
CA GLU A 519 8.51 -30.38 11.50
C GLU A 519 7.12 -30.90 11.07
N LYS A 520 6.84 -32.17 11.35
CA LYS A 520 5.57 -32.85 11.00
C LYS A 520 4.33 -32.24 11.65
N GLU A 521 4.46 -31.59 12.81
CA GLU A 521 3.37 -30.91 13.49
C GLU A 521 3.19 -29.49 12.96
N LEU A 522 4.30 -28.77 12.73
CA LEU A 522 4.29 -27.44 12.11
C LEU A 522 3.60 -27.47 10.73
N ASP A 523 3.99 -28.42 9.87
CA ASP A 523 3.36 -28.61 8.57
C ASP A 523 1.90 -29.01 8.70
N ALA A 524 1.56 -29.88 9.66
CA ALA A 524 0.18 -30.30 9.87
C ALA A 524 -0.72 -29.11 10.27
N ARG A 525 -0.25 -28.21 11.13
CA ARG A 525 -0.94 -26.97 11.51
C ARG A 525 -1.12 -26.02 10.33
N ILE A 526 -0.05 -25.75 9.58
CA ILE A 526 -0.09 -24.84 8.41
C ILE A 526 -1.03 -25.36 7.31
N GLN A 527 -1.01 -26.68 7.04
CA GLN A 527 -1.94 -27.33 6.10
C GLN A 527 -3.41 -27.20 6.48
N ARG A 528 -3.71 -26.87 7.75
CA ARG A 528 -5.07 -26.85 8.31
C ARG A 528 -5.57 -25.46 8.64
N LEU A 529 -4.75 -24.41 8.48
CA LEU A 529 -5.17 -23.03 8.67
C LEU A 529 -6.40 -22.65 7.82
N PRO A 530 -7.37 -21.88 8.37
CA PRO A 530 -8.50 -21.36 7.62
C PRO A 530 -8.05 -20.53 6.41
N LEU A 531 -8.78 -20.64 5.30
CA LEU A 531 -8.49 -19.86 4.10
C LEU A 531 -8.90 -18.40 4.29
N ALA A 532 -8.07 -17.47 3.83
CA ALA A 532 -8.40 -16.06 3.71
C ALA A 532 -7.97 -15.53 2.33
N HIS A 533 -8.42 -14.32 1.95
CA HIS A 533 -7.96 -13.67 0.74
C HIS A 533 -6.53 -13.13 0.89
N GLY A 534 -5.76 -13.15 -0.20
CA GLY A 534 -4.35 -12.73 -0.21
C GLY A 534 -3.37 -13.79 0.29
N LEU A 535 -3.79 -14.70 1.19
CA LEU A 535 -2.92 -15.76 1.70
C LEU A 535 -2.69 -16.92 0.73
N ARG A 536 -1.45 -17.41 0.73
CA ARG A 536 -1.07 -18.66 0.06
C ARG A 536 -1.32 -19.84 0.99
N HIS A 537 -2.06 -20.82 0.50
CA HIS A 537 -2.31 -22.07 1.21
C HIS A 537 -1.22 -23.11 0.89
N PHE A 538 -0.48 -23.54 1.91
CA PHE A 538 0.64 -24.47 1.80
C PHE A 538 0.19 -25.92 2.01
N LYS A 539 -0.36 -26.53 0.95
CA LYS A 539 -0.93 -27.90 0.96
C LYS A 539 0.03 -29.00 1.46
N ASN A 540 1.33 -28.79 1.29
CA ASN A 540 2.37 -29.75 1.66
C ASN A 540 3.18 -29.29 2.89
N GLY A 541 2.75 -28.22 3.58
CA GLY A 541 3.57 -27.58 4.61
C GLY A 541 4.64 -26.62 4.03
N ILE A 542 5.61 -26.24 4.87
CA ILE A 542 6.67 -25.28 4.56
C ILE A 542 8.09 -25.82 4.77
N THR A 543 8.28 -26.92 5.50
CA THR A 543 9.61 -27.43 5.91
C THR A 543 10.46 -27.87 4.71
N GLU A 544 9.85 -28.56 3.74
CA GLU A 544 10.51 -29.07 2.53
C GLU A 544 10.71 -28.00 1.42
N LEU A 545 10.30 -26.75 1.64
CA LEU A 545 10.37 -25.72 0.60
C LEU A 545 11.81 -25.26 0.32
N THR A 546 12.26 -25.47 -0.92
CA THR A 546 13.55 -24.99 -1.42
C THR A 546 13.38 -23.81 -2.38
N ASN A 547 14.41 -22.95 -2.48
CA ASN A 547 14.43 -21.78 -3.38
C ASN A 547 13.23 -20.81 -3.22
N ILE A 548 12.78 -20.63 -1.98
CA ILE A 548 11.66 -19.76 -1.58
C ILE A 548 11.86 -18.32 -2.09
N SER A 549 10.88 -17.80 -2.82
CA SER A 549 10.85 -16.42 -3.31
C SER A 549 10.45 -15.41 -2.22
N GLY A 550 10.73 -14.12 -2.45
CA GLY A 550 10.33 -13.05 -1.52
C GLY A 550 8.82 -12.98 -1.24
N GLN A 551 7.96 -13.32 -2.21
CA GLN A 551 6.50 -13.39 -1.99
C GLN A 551 6.09 -14.62 -1.16
N GLU A 552 6.75 -15.75 -1.35
CA GLU A 552 6.51 -16.94 -0.52
C GLU A 552 6.97 -16.72 0.93
N HIS A 553 8.11 -16.05 1.14
CA HIS A 553 8.54 -15.62 2.47
C HIS A 553 7.48 -14.72 3.15
N LYS A 554 6.97 -13.69 2.47
CA LYS A 554 5.87 -12.83 3.00
C LYS A 554 4.61 -13.65 3.35
N ALA A 555 4.25 -14.65 2.54
CA ALA A 555 3.10 -15.51 2.81
C ALA A 555 3.32 -16.52 3.95
N ILE A 556 4.57 -16.89 4.26
CA ILE A 556 4.93 -17.67 5.46
C ILE A 556 4.83 -16.77 6.70
N TYR A 557 5.39 -15.55 6.67
CA TYR A 557 5.36 -14.62 7.80
C TYR A 557 3.94 -14.35 8.29
N ALA A 558 3.02 -14.07 7.37
CA ALA A 558 1.61 -13.83 7.65
C ALA A 558 0.83 -15.01 8.26
N GLN A 559 1.45 -16.19 8.46
CA GLN A 559 0.79 -17.41 8.96
C GLN A 559 1.58 -18.16 10.05
N LEU A 560 2.86 -17.83 10.27
CA LEU A 560 3.77 -18.67 11.04
C LEU A 560 3.53 -18.61 12.56
N LEU A 561 3.41 -17.42 13.14
CA LEU A 561 3.42 -17.24 14.61
C LEU A 561 2.33 -18.04 15.34
N GLY A 562 1.10 -18.03 14.80
CA GLY A 562 0.00 -18.79 15.39
C GLY A 562 0.14 -20.32 15.24
N CYS A 563 0.94 -20.82 14.30
CA CYS A 563 1.20 -22.26 14.16
C CYS A 563 2.29 -22.76 15.11
N ILE A 564 3.34 -21.97 15.35
CA ILE A 564 4.46 -22.34 16.23
C ILE A 564 4.15 -22.20 17.72
N HIS A 565 3.15 -21.40 18.10
CA HIS A 565 2.79 -21.20 19.50
C HIS A 565 2.41 -22.54 20.17
N GLY A 566 3.01 -22.82 21.32
CA GLY A 566 2.85 -24.06 22.07
C GLY A 566 3.72 -25.25 21.61
N ILE A 567 4.44 -25.16 20.48
CA ILE A 567 5.38 -26.20 20.00
C ILE A 567 6.83 -25.71 19.87
N VAL A 568 7.07 -24.43 20.14
CA VAL A 568 8.37 -23.75 20.16
C VAL A 568 8.41 -22.89 21.44
N PRO A 569 9.57 -22.70 22.11
CA PRO A 569 9.65 -21.86 23.31
C PRO A 569 9.10 -20.45 23.09
N ASP A 570 8.27 -19.97 24.02
CA ASP A 570 7.56 -18.68 23.90
C ASP A 570 8.52 -17.50 23.63
N THR A 571 9.70 -17.48 24.28
CA THR A 571 10.75 -16.47 24.04
C THR A 571 11.25 -16.43 22.58
N ALA A 572 11.25 -17.57 21.88
CA ALA A 572 11.61 -17.63 20.46
C ALA A 572 10.45 -17.18 19.55
N VAL A 573 9.20 -17.41 19.97
CA VAL A 573 8.02 -16.84 19.30
C VAL A 573 8.02 -15.31 19.47
N GLN A 574 8.22 -14.79 20.68
CA GLN A 574 8.34 -13.36 20.98
C GLN A 574 9.47 -12.68 20.18
N ALA A 575 10.64 -13.31 20.09
CA ALA A 575 11.74 -12.81 19.26
C ALA A 575 11.37 -12.75 17.77
N ALA A 576 10.58 -13.71 17.28
CA ALA A 576 10.07 -13.69 15.92
C ALA A 576 8.99 -12.62 15.71
N THR A 577 8.08 -12.45 16.67
CA THR A 577 7.07 -11.38 16.71
C THR A 577 7.75 -10.02 16.58
N ALA A 578 8.78 -9.74 17.40
CA ALA A 578 9.54 -8.49 17.36
C ALA A 578 10.16 -8.18 15.97
N ILE A 579 10.74 -9.17 15.28
CA ILE A 579 11.28 -8.98 13.92
C ILE A 579 10.18 -8.85 12.86
N LEU A 580 9.04 -9.52 13.03
CA LEU A 580 7.91 -9.37 12.11
C LEU A 580 7.24 -8.00 12.28
N ASP A 581 7.06 -7.53 13.51
CA ASP A 581 6.54 -6.20 13.83
C ASP A 581 7.47 -5.12 13.23
N PHE A 582 8.79 -5.24 13.41
CA PHE A 582 9.77 -4.40 12.71
C PHE A 582 9.57 -4.42 11.18
N LEU A 583 9.36 -5.61 10.60
CA LEU A 583 9.16 -5.80 9.16
C LEU A 583 7.85 -5.16 8.66
N TYR A 584 6.76 -5.19 9.44
CA TYR A 584 5.50 -4.54 9.08
C TYR A 584 5.59 -3.01 9.21
N VAL A 585 6.12 -2.51 10.33
CA VAL A 585 6.29 -1.06 10.60
C VAL A 585 7.25 -0.43 9.58
N ALA A 586 8.41 -1.03 9.30
CA ALA A 586 9.38 -0.53 8.30
C ALA A 586 8.84 -0.44 6.87
N GLN A 587 7.62 -0.90 6.62
CA GLN A 587 6.94 -0.91 5.33
C GLN A 587 5.77 0.08 5.23
N TYR A 588 5.57 0.93 6.23
CA TYR A 588 4.58 2.01 6.19
C TYR A 588 4.93 3.05 5.11
N GLN A 589 3.89 3.67 4.54
CA GLN A 589 4.01 4.69 3.50
C GLN A 589 4.10 6.12 4.03
N CYS A 590 3.86 6.30 5.34
CA CYS A 590 4.15 7.50 6.12
C CYS A 590 4.61 7.05 7.52
N HIS A 591 5.56 7.76 8.11
CA HIS A 591 6.06 7.50 9.46
C HIS A 591 5.92 8.76 10.33
N SER A 592 5.27 8.62 11.50
CA SER A 592 5.41 9.55 12.64
C SER A 592 6.70 9.28 13.42
N ASP A 593 7.14 10.20 14.29
CA ASP A 593 8.21 9.90 15.25
C ASP A 593 7.85 8.72 16.17
N ASP A 594 6.57 8.55 16.51
CA ASP A 594 6.06 7.45 17.33
C ASP A 594 6.22 6.11 16.62
N SER A 595 5.85 6.03 15.33
CA SER A 595 6.07 4.83 14.51
C SER A 595 7.56 4.49 14.30
N LEU A 596 8.47 5.47 14.45
CA LEU A 596 9.91 5.25 14.47
C LEU A 596 10.41 4.80 15.84
N SER A 597 9.73 5.21 16.92
CA SER A 597 9.92 4.68 18.27
C SER A 597 9.53 3.20 18.32
N ASP A 598 8.35 2.83 17.82
CA ASP A 598 7.90 1.44 17.67
C ASP A 598 8.90 0.58 16.90
N LEU A 599 9.41 1.12 15.78
CA LEU A 599 10.41 0.44 14.96
C LEU A 599 11.73 0.20 15.73
N SER A 600 12.10 1.13 16.61
CA SER A 600 13.29 0.99 17.48
C SER A 600 13.03 -0.04 18.58
N ALA A 601 11.91 0.07 19.30
CA ALA A 601 11.51 -0.83 20.37
C ALA A 601 11.39 -2.28 19.91
N ALA A 602 10.86 -2.53 18.70
CA ALA A 602 10.80 -3.85 18.09
C ALA A 602 12.20 -4.46 17.85
N LEU A 603 13.20 -3.65 17.47
CA LEU A 603 14.57 -4.12 17.30
C LEU A 603 15.25 -4.41 18.64
N GLU A 604 15.11 -3.52 19.61
CA GLU A 604 15.63 -3.69 20.97
C GLU A 604 15.07 -4.97 21.62
N GLU A 605 13.77 -5.22 21.49
CA GLU A 605 13.12 -6.40 22.05
C GLU A 605 13.65 -7.69 21.41
N PHE A 606 13.87 -7.71 20.09
CA PHE A 606 14.59 -8.83 19.47
C PHE A 606 16.00 -8.99 20.03
N HIS A 607 16.74 -7.90 20.26
CA HIS A 607 18.09 -7.96 20.80
C HIS A 607 18.16 -8.51 22.23
N LYS A 608 17.13 -8.26 23.07
CA LYS A 608 16.96 -8.89 24.40
C LYS A 608 16.68 -10.39 24.29
N LEU A 609 15.73 -10.78 23.43
CA LEU A 609 15.18 -12.14 23.40
C LEU A 609 16.02 -13.16 22.60
N LYS A 610 16.73 -12.72 21.55
CA LYS A 610 17.42 -13.61 20.57
C LYS A 610 18.41 -14.61 21.17
N LYS A 611 18.89 -14.42 22.41
CA LYS A 611 19.75 -15.38 23.11
C LYS A 611 19.16 -16.78 23.15
N ILE A 612 17.83 -16.92 23.13
CA ILE A 612 17.11 -18.21 23.09
C ILE A 612 17.61 -19.15 21.97
N PHE A 613 17.88 -18.64 20.76
CA PHE A 613 18.37 -19.46 19.65
C PHE A 613 19.81 -19.98 19.88
N LYS A 614 20.61 -19.31 20.72
CA LYS A 614 21.90 -19.86 21.17
C LYS A 614 21.71 -20.94 22.23
N THR A 615 20.83 -20.71 23.21
CA THR A 615 20.52 -21.67 24.28
C THR A 615 20.08 -23.03 23.73
N HIS A 616 19.32 -23.03 22.63
CA HIS A 616 18.87 -24.25 21.93
C HIS A 616 19.83 -24.73 20.82
N ASN A 617 21.06 -24.23 20.74
CA ASN A 617 22.08 -24.61 19.73
C ASN A 617 21.66 -24.40 18.25
N VAL A 618 20.62 -23.60 17.98
CA VAL A 618 20.21 -23.24 16.62
C VAL A 618 21.26 -22.36 15.93
N ARG A 619 22.02 -21.58 16.72
CA ARG A 619 23.08 -20.70 16.19
C ARG A 619 24.17 -20.37 17.23
N SER A 620 25.41 -20.21 16.78
CA SER A 620 26.59 -19.81 17.59
C SER A 620 26.63 -18.31 17.93
N ASP A 621 26.39 -17.47 16.94
CA ASP A 621 26.63 -16.02 16.93
C ASP A 621 25.49 -15.29 16.21
N PHE A 622 25.48 -13.96 16.31
CA PHE A 622 24.54 -13.12 15.56
C PHE A 622 25.28 -12.09 14.70
N ASP A 623 26.50 -12.43 14.24
CA ASP A 623 27.42 -11.49 13.59
C ASP A 623 27.05 -11.32 12.11
N LEU A 624 25.78 -10.99 11.89
CA LEU A 624 25.06 -10.92 10.65
C LEU A 624 25.02 -9.46 10.19
N PRO A 625 25.66 -9.11 9.05
CA PRO A 625 25.58 -7.74 8.53
C PRO A 625 24.14 -7.29 8.29
N LYS A 626 23.27 -8.22 7.89
CA LYS A 626 21.83 -7.97 7.71
C LYS A 626 21.09 -7.69 9.02
N LEU A 627 21.54 -8.22 10.17
CA LEU A 627 20.94 -7.87 11.46
C LEU A 627 21.36 -6.45 11.86
N HIS A 628 22.66 -6.17 11.77
CA HIS A 628 23.18 -4.83 12.03
C HIS A 628 22.59 -3.76 11.09
N ALA A 629 22.19 -4.12 9.86
CA ALA A 629 21.52 -3.20 8.94
C ALA A 629 20.22 -2.60 9.51
N LEU A 630 19.49 -3.33 10.38
CA LEU A 630 18.24 -2.84 10.97
C LEU A 630 18.45 -1.56 11.80
N GLN A 631 19.63 -1.41 12.42
CA GLN A 631 20.05 -0.22 13.20
C GLN A 631 20.05 1.08 12.38
N HIS A 632 20.01 1.00 11.05
CA HIS A 632 20.06 2.15 10.15
C HIS A 632 18.68 2.58 9.60
N TYR A 633 17.62 1.80 9.82
CA TYR A 633 16.31 2.05 9.23
C TYR A 633 15.69 3.39 9.66
N VAL A 634 15.61 3.64 10.97
CA VAL A 634 15.07 4.89 11.52
C VAL A 634 15.82 6.11 10.97
N ARG A 635 17.15 6.01 10.86
CA ARG A 635 17.97 7.04 10.23
C ARG A 635 17.67 7.18 8.72
N SER A 636 17.61 6.08 7.96
CA SER A 636 17.25 6.13 6.54
C SER A 636 15.89 6.80 6.34
N ILE A 637 14.90 6.53 7.20
CA ILE A 637 13.57 7.13 7.11
C ILE A 637 13.62 8.63 7.42
N ARG A 638 14.25 9.03 8.53
CA ARG A 638 14.39 10.44 8.91
C ARG A 638 15.18 11.27 7.88
N GLU A 639 16.18 10.69 7.24
CA GLU A 639 17.01 11.40 6.26
C GLU A 639 16.39 11.39 4.85
N LEU A 640 15.86 10.27 4.36
CA LEU A 640 15.49 10.05 2.94
C LEU A 640 13.99 9.82 2.69
N GLY A 641 13.14 9.84 3.72
CA GLY A 641 11.73 9.41 3.63
C GLY A 641 11.56 7.90 3.77
N THR A 642 10.32 7.41 3.71
CA THR A 642 9.95 5.99 3.93
C THR A 642 10.69 5.03 3.00
N THR A 643 10.80 3.76 3.41
CA THR A 643 11.64 2.75 2.72
C THR A 643 11.22 2.46 1.27
N ASP A 644 9.96 2.74 0.91
CA ASP A 644 9.48 2.60 -0.47
C ASP A 644 10.07 3.64 -1.45
N ASN A 645 10.76 4.69 -0.96
CA ASN A 645 11.53 5.60 -1.81
C ASN A 645 12.77 4.94 -2.45
N TYR A 646 13.33 3.89 -1.85
CA TYR A 646 14.67 3.36 -2.17
C TYR A 646 14.80 1.83 -2.01
N ASN A 647 13.69 1.09 -2.18
CA ASN A 647 13.63 -0.38 -2.11
C ASN A 647 14.00 -1.03 -3.46
N THR A 648 14.75 -2.14 -3.41
CA THR A 648 15.17 -2.93 -4.58
C THR A 648 14.02 -3.63 -5.34
N GLU A 649 12.83 -3.77 -4.76
CA GLU A 649 11.65 -4.35 -5.46
C GLU A 649 11.34 -3.65 -6.80
N ALA A 650 11.62 -2.35 -6.90
CA ALA A 650 11.43 -1.61 -8.15
C ALA A 650 12.48 -2.00 -9.21
N THR A 651 13.75 -2.17 -8.82
CA THR A 651 14.86 -2.45 -9.74
C THR A 651 14.83 -3.88 -10.26
N GLU A 652 14.38 -4.85 -9.44
CA GLU A 652 14.09 -6.21 -9.91
C GLU A 652 13.11 -6.23 -11.09
N ARG A 653 12.09 -5.35 -11.07
CA ARG A 653 11.13 -5.24 -12.16
C ARG A 653 11.73 -4.57 -13.39
N LEU A 654 12.59 -3.56 -13.21
CA LEU A 654 13.34 -2.93 -14.30
C LEU A 654 14.31 -3.90 -14.99
N HIS A 655 14.88 -4.88 -14.29
CA HIS A 655 15.67 -5.95 -14.91
C HIS A 655 14.87 -6.77 -15.93
N ILE A 656 13.58 -6.98 -15.70
CA ILE A 656 12.71 -7.68 -16.66
C ILE A 656 12.54 -6.82 -17.91
N ASP A 657 12.08 -5.59 -17.73
CA ASP A 657 11.61 -4.74 -18.83
C ASP A 657 12.75 -4.10 -19.64
N LEU A 658 13.87 -3.76 -18.99
CA LEU A 658 14.98 -3.02 -19.61
C LEU A 658 16.18 -3.91 -19.97
N ALA A 659 16.43 -5.01 -19.26
CA ALA A 659 17.54 -5.92 -19.56
C ALA A 659 17.09 -7.24 -20.24
N LYS A 660 16.15 -8.00 -19.64
CA LYS A 660 15.76 -9.33 -20.16
C LYS A 660 14.97 -9.23 -21.46
N HIS A 661 13.96 -8.35 -21.54
CA HIS A 661 13.23 -8.11 -22.79
C HIS A 661 14.12 -7.52 -23.89
N ALA A 662 15.01 -6.59 -23.54
CA ALA A 662 15.97 -6.02 -24.49
C ALA A 662 16.92 -7.08 -25.06
N PHE A 663 17.46 -7.97 -24.21
CA PHE A 663 18.30 -9.08 -24.66
C PHE A 663 17.55 -10.06 -25.57
N ALA A 664 16.32 -10.43 -25.19
CA ALA A 664 15.47 -11.33 -25.98
C ALA A 664 15.05 -10.75 -27.36
N ALA A 665 15.16 -9.44 -27.55
CA ALA A 665 14.94 -8.76 -28.83
C ALA A 665 16.19 -8.72 -29.73
N THR A 666 17.35 -9.21 -29.27
CA THR A 666 18.61 -9.25 -30.04
C THR A 666 18.81 -10.57 -30.78
N ASN A 667 19.85 -10.64 -31.62
CA ASN A 667 20.32 -11.91 -32.20
C ASN A 667 21.20 -12.75 -31.24
N HIS A 668 21.35 -12.34 -29.98
CA HIS A 668 22.21 -12.92 -28.94
C HIS A 668 23.73 -12.99 -29.26
N ARG A 669 24.21 -12.26 -30.27
CA ARG A 669 25.64 -12.09 -30.61
C ARG A 669 25.99 -10.61 -30.52
N ASP A 670 27.05 -10.24 -29.80
CA ASP A 670 27.49 -8.83 -29.66
C ASP A 670 26.32 -7.89 -29.32
N PHE A 671 25.54 -8.32 -28.33
CA PHE A 671 24.17 -7.90 -28.12
C PHE A 671 24.03 -6.53 -27.44
N GLY A 672 25.07 -5.99 -26.81
CA GLY A 672 24.99 -4.77 -26.00
C GLY A 672 24.44 -3.56 -26.77
N MET A 673 25.04 -3.25 -27.93
CA MET A 673 24.56 -2.17 -28.80
C MET A 673 23.17 -2.44 -29.39
N GLN A 674 22.79 -3.70 -29.60
CA GLN A 674 21.43 -4.06 -30.03
C GLN A 674 20.39 -3.79 -28.93
N MET A 675 20.72 -4.08 -27.67
CA MET A 675 19.89 -3.76 -26.51
C MET A 675 19.71 -2.24 -26.37
N CYS A 676 20.79 -1.46 -26.48
CA CYS A 676 20.73 0.01 -26.43
C CYS A 676 19.80 0.58 -27.51
N ARG A 677 19.98 0.22 -28.78
CA ARG A 677 19.12 0.69 -29.89
C ARG A 677 17.65 0.28 -29.73
N TRP A 678 17.39 -0.92 -29.20
CA TRP A 678 16.02 -1.37 -28.92
C TRP A 678 15.34 -0.50 -27.83
N LEU A 679 16.09 -0.12 -26.79
CA LEU A 679 15.61 0.79 -25.74
C LEU A 679 15.37 2.20 -26.28
N GLU A 680 16.31 2.78 -27.02
CA GLU A 680 16.20 4.13 -27.60
C GLU A 680 14.95 4.26 -28.49
N ARG A 681 14.68 3.29 -29.37
CA ARG A 681 13.47 3.30 -30.21
C ARG A 681 12.18 3.31 -29.37
N ARG A 682 12.16 2.60 -28.25
CA ARG A 682 11.01 2.56 -27.30
C ARG A 682 10.89 3.82 -26.46
N GLU A 683 11.99 4.54 -26.21
CA GLU A 683 11.97 5.84 -25.55
C GLU A 683 11.51 6.93 -26.53
N LYS A 684 12.03 6.97 -27.76
CA LYS A 684 11.58 7.87 -28.84
C LYS A 684 10.09 7.76 -29.13
N VAL A 685 9.57 6.54 -29.33
CA VAL A 685 8.13 6.29 -29.54
C VAL A 685 7.32 6.80 -28.35
N GLN A 686 7.76 6.53 -27.11
CA GLN A 686 7.07 7.02 -25.91
C GLN A 686 7.04 8.56 -25.84
N TRP A 687 8.16 9.21 -26.15
CA TRP A 687 8.28 10.67 -26.15
C TRP A 687 7.35 11.32 -27.17
N PHE A 688 7.20 10.70 -28.35
CA PHE A 688 6.23 11.16 -29.34
C PHE A 688 4.77 10.93 -28.91
N SER A 689 4.46 9.81 -28.22
CA SER A 689 3.13 9.62 -27.60
C SER A 689 2.79 10.71 -26.59
N VAL A 690 3.77 11.13 -25.77
CA VAL A 690 3.63 12.24 -24.81
C VAL A 690 3.35 13.55 -25.56
N TYR A 691 4.14 13.88 -26.57
CA TYR A 691 3.97 15.06 -27.41
C TYR A 691 2.58 15.14 -28.06
N LEU A 692 2.12 14.05 -28.69
CA LEU A 692 0.82 13.99 -29.35
C LEU A 692 -0.35 14.17 -28.38
N ALA A 693 -0.26 13.61 -27.17
CA ALA A 693 -1.28 13.80 -26.13
C ALA A 693 -1.31 15.26 -25.64
N THR A 694 -0.15 15.84 -25.32
CA THR A 694 -0.06 17.24 -24.87
C THR A 694 -0.60 18.22 -25.92
N ARG A 695 -0.33 18.01 -27.22
CA ARG A 695 -0.89 18.84 -28.31
C ARG A 695 -2.42 18.80 -28.42
N LYS A 696 -3.06 17.76 -27.90
CA LYS A 696 -4.54 17.61 -27.94
C LYS A 696 -5.23 18.19 -26.70
N GLY A 697 -4.47 18.68 -25.73
CA GLY A 697 -5.00 19.03 -24.41
C GLY A 697 -5.42 17.79 -23.59
N ASP A 698 -5.12 16.58 -24.07
CA ASP A 698 -5.36 15.35 -23.34
C ASP A 698 -4.38 15.31 -22.15
N LYS A 699 -4.88 15.03 -20.93
CA LYS A 699 -4.00 14.64 -19.83
C LYS A 699 -3.20 13.42 -20.29
N VAL A 700 -1.87 13.51 -20.27
CA VAL A 700 -0.96 12.53 -20.87
C VAL A 700 -1.05 11.19 -20.13
N ASN A 701 -2.01 10.37 -20.55
CA ASN A 701 -2.37 9.13 -19.87
C ASN A 701 -1.59 7.97 -20.47
N LEU A 702 -0.33 7.82 -20.06
CA LEU A 702 0.53 6.71 -20.51
C LEU A 702 0.00 5.31 -20.13
N HIS A 703 -1.05 5.27 -19.30
CA HIS A 703 -1.81 4.07 -18.99
C HIS A 703 -2.94 3.82 -20.00
N LEU A 704 -2.66 3.00 -21.03
CA LEU A 704 -3.71 2.26 -21.74
C LEU A 704 -4.53 1.34 -20.78
N GLY A 705 -3.99 1.04 -19.59
CA GLY A 705 -4.72 0.51 -18.45
C GLY A 705 -5.37 1.60 -17.59
N LYS A 706 -6.47 2.21 -18.07
CA LYS A 706 -7.34 3.19 -17.37
C LYS A 706 -7.07 3.36 -15.86
N PRO A 707 -6.54 4.51 -15.40
CA PRO A 707 -6.69 4.95 -14.02
C PRO A 707 -8.12 5.47 -13.82
N ARG A 708 -9.13 4.61 -14.02
CA ARG A 708 -10.44 4.84 -13.45
C ARG A 708 -10.32 4.57 -11.94
N ARG A 709 -9.93 5.62 -11.19
CA ARG A 709 -10.47 5.90 -9.85
C ARG A 709 -12.00 6.10 -9.97
N ARG A 710 -12.71 5.08 -10.44
CA ARG A 710 -14.08 4.86 -10.00
C ARG A 710 -13.92 4.50 -8.54
N LYS A 711 -14.28 5.40 -7.63
CA LYS A 711 -14.50 5.08 -6.21
C LYS A 711 -15.29 3.77 -6.22
N ARG A 712 -14.65 2.66 -5.83
CA ARG A 712 -15.34 1.37 -5.79
C ARG A 712 -16.35 1.49 -4.66
N PRO A 713 -17.58 0.98 -4.81
CA PRO A 713 -18.44 0.88 -3.64
C PRO A 713 -17.68 0.06 -2.57
N PRO A 714 -17.75 0.45 -1.28
CA PRO A 714 -17.05 -0.26 -0.20
C PRO A 714 -17.33 -1.76 -0.20
N VAL A 715 -18.51 -2.14 -0.68
CA VAL A 715 -18.97 -3.51 -0.89
C VAL A 715 -19.33 -3.74 -2.36
N LEU A 716 -18.89 -4.85 -2.93
CA LEU A 716 -19.26 -5.30 -4.27
C LEU A 716 -19.58 -6.79 -4.29
N VAL A 717 -20.84 -7.12 -4.60
CA VAL A 717 -21.31 -8.47 -4.92
C VAL A 717 -21.53 -8.64 -6.44
N ALA A 718 -21.64 -9.88 -6.92
CA ALA A 718 -21.95 -10.14 -8.32
C ALA A 718 -23.32 -9.57 -8.71
N LYS A 719 -23.47 -9.04 -9.93
CA LYS A 719 -24.75 -8.46 -10.42
C LYS A 719 -25.95 -9.40 -10.37
N GLN A 720 -25.70 -10.71 -10.34
CA GLN A 720 -26.72 -11.74 -10.24
C GLN A 720 -26.38 -12.66 -9.05
N PRO A 721 -27.38 -13.07 -8.25
CA PRO A 721 -27.18 -14.06 -7.21
C PRO A 721 -26.80 -15.42 -7.81
N HIS A 722 -25.98 -16.17 -7.08
CA HIS A 722 -25.47 -17.48 -7.50
C HIS A 722 -26.54 -18.58 -7.33
N ARG A 723 -27.44 -18.41 -6.36
CA ARG A 723 -28.64 -19.22 -6.15
C ARG A 723 -29.84 -18.32 -5.89
N ARG A 724 -31.01 -18.72 -6.37
CA ARG A 724 -32.27 -17.98 -6.27
C ARG A 724 -33.35 -18.90 -5.68
N GLY A 725 -34.15 -18.38 -4.77
CA GLY A 725 -35.29 -19.11 -4.21
C GLY A 725 -34.93 -20.11 -3.12
N ILE A 726 -33.82 -19.92 -2.40
CA ILE A 726 -33.41 -20.80 -1.30
C ILE A 726 -34.46 -20.73 -0.19
N THR A 727 -34.97 -21.89 0.25
CA THR A 727 -35.90 -22.01 1.37
C THR A 727 -35.17 -22.05 2.72
N LEU A 728 -35.90 -21.81 3.82
CA LEU A 728 -35.31 -21.86 5.16
C LEU A 728 -34.87 -23.28 5.56
N ASP A 729 -35.50 -24.31 5.02
CA ASP A 729 -35.10 -25.71 5.25
C ASP A 729 -33.77 -26.02 4.55
N GLN A 730 -33.60 -25.52 3.33
CA GLN A 730 -32.34 -25.60 2.58
C GLN A 730 -31.18 -24.84 3.27
N LEU A 731 -31.45 -23.88 4.16
CA LEU A 731 -30.38 -23.25 4.96
C LEU A 731 -29.72 -24.23 5.94
N ALA A 732 -30.46 -25.21 6.44
CA ALA A 732 -29.90 -26.23 7.34
C ALA A 732 -28.96 -27.17 6.57
N GLU A 733 -29.41 -27.66 5.41
CA GLU A 733 -28.66 -28.59 4.56
C GLU A 733 -27.46 -27.95 3.86
N ASP A 734 -27.68 -26.85 3.11
CA ASP A 734 -26.61 -26.21 2.35
C ASP A 734 -25.69 -25.38 3.26
N TYR A 735 -26.25 -24.63 4.21
CA TYR A 735 -25.54 -23.58 4.94
C TYR A 735 -25.29 -23.90 6.42
N GLY A 736 -25.74 -25.04 6.94
CA GLY A 736 -25.55 -25.43 8.35
C GLY A 736 -26.23 -24.49 9.35
N VAL A 737 -27.31 -23.81 8.95
CA VAL A 737 -28.06 -22.85 9.79
C VAL A 737 -29.52 -23.28 9.84
N ALA A 738 -30.01 -23.60 11.03
CA ALA A 738 -31.43 -23.90 11.22
C ALA A 738 -32.31 -22.68 10.89
N GLY A 739 -33.46 -22.92 10.23
CA GLY A 739 -34.41 -21.86 9.90
C GLY A 739 -34.95 -21.08 11.12
N SER A 740 -34.96 -21.71 12.29
CA SER A 740 -35.24 -21.07 13.59
C SER A 740 -34.17 -20.04 13.97
N SER A 741 -32.89 -20.41 13.91
CA SER A 741 -31.75 -19.51 14.20
C SER A 741 -31.66 -18.35 13.21
N PHE A 742 -31.96 -18.59 11.93
CA PHE A 742 -32.08 -17.51 10.94
C PHE A 742 -33.21 -16.53 11.31
N ARG A 743 -34.37 -17.03 11.74
CA ARG A 743 -35.51 -16.19 12.17
C ARG A 743 -35.19 -15.39 13.44
N GLU A 744 -34.51 -15.99 14.42
CA GLU A 744 -34.07 -15.28 15.63
C GLU A 744 -33.11 -14.13 15.28
N ALA A 745 -32.05 -14.42 14.51
CA ALA A 745 -31.09 -13.42 14.04
C ALA A 745 -31.74 -12.30 13.21
N MET A 746 -32.76 -12.62 12.39
CA MET A 746 -33.56 -11.64 11.67
C MET A 746 -34.44 -10.78 12.59
N ARG A 747 -35.03 -11.34 13.66
CA ARG A 747 -35.81 -10.53 14.62
C ARG A 747 -34.94 -9.49 15.32
N ASP A 748 -33.75 -9.87 15.74
CA ASP A 748 -32.85 -8.95 16.44
C ASP A 748 -32.34 -7.83 15.51
N PHE A 749 -32.05 -8.15 14.24
CA PHE A 749 -31.79 -7.13 13.22
C PHE A 749 -32.99 -6.19 13.01
N LEU A 750 -34.21 -6.74 12.88
CA LEU A 750 -35.43 -5.95 12.69
C LEU A 750 -35.78 -5.07 13.90
N ARG A 751 -35.50 -5.53 15.13
CA ARG A 751 -35.63 -4.73 16.36
C ARG A 751 -34.73 -3.51 16.33
N GLY A 752 -33.47 -3.68 15.91
CA GLY A 752 -32.53 -2.58 15.70
C GLY A 752 -32.99 -1.63 14.57
N TRP A 753 -33.37 -2.19 13.42
CA TRP A 753 -33.83 -1.44 12.24
C TRP A 753 -35.01 -0.51 12.55
N HIS A 754 -36.03 -1.05 13.22
CA HIS A 754 -37.23 -0.30 13.60
C HIS A 754 -37.08 0.49 14.92
N LYS A 755 -35.87 0.54 15.50
CA LYS A 755 -35.56 1.20 16.79
C LYS A 755 -36.56 0.83 17.90
N VAL A 756 -36.88 -0.46 17.99
CA VAL A 756 -37.86 -0.99 18.95
C VAL A 756 -37.38 -0.72 20.38
N PRO A 757 -38.20 -0.12 21.27
CA PRO A 757 -37.80 0.20 22.63
C PRO A 757 -37.30 -1.01 23.41
N SER A 758 -36.23 -0.81 24.17
CA SER A 758 -35.70 -1.78 25.14
C SER A 758 -35.25 -1.06 26.41
N TRP A 759 -35.42 -1.72 27.55
CA TRP A 759 -35.13 -1.17 28.87
C TRP A 759 -34.76 -2.30 29.85
N ARG A 760 -33.63 -2.16 30.56
CA ARG A 760 -33.10 -3.14 31.55
C ARG A 760 -33.22 -4.62 31.12
N GLY A 761 -32.91 -4.94 29.87
CA GLY A 761 -32.96 -6.31 29.33
C GLY A 761 -34.33 -6.77 28.83
N TRP A 762 -35.41 -6.04 29.13
CA TRP A 762 -36.70 -6.20 28.46
C TRP A 762 -36.64 -5.54 27.07
N VAL A 763 -37.17 -6.22 26.05
CA VAL A 763 -37.23 -5.73 24.67
C VAL A 763 -38.65 -5.90 24.18
N ALA A 764 -39.26 -4.82 23.69
CA ALA A 764 -40.63 -4.87 23.21
C ALA A 764 -40.79 -5.86 22.02
N ALA A 765 -41.99 -6.42 21.88
CA ALA A 765 -42.31 -7.30 20.76
C ALA A 765 -42.24 -6.54 19.42
N LEU A 766 -41.83 -7.24 18.36
CA LEU A 766 -41.98 -6.70 17.01
C LEU A 766 -43.46 -6.58 16.66
N PRO A 767 -43.89 -5.53 15.92
CA PRO A 767 -45.25 -5.42 15.43
C PRO A 767 -45.70 -6.68 14.66
N ASP A 768 -46.93 -7.15 14.90
CA ASP A 768 -47.47 -8.39 14.30
C ASP A 768 -47.36 -8.41 12.77
N ALA A 769 -47.44 -7.25 12.11
CA ALA A 769 -47.26 -7.16 10.66
C ALA A 769 -45.86 -7.61 10.21
N ILE A 770 -44.82 -7.24 10.96
CA ILE A 770 -43.42 -7.58 10.69
C ILE A 770 -43.15 -9.05 11.08
N GLU A 771 -43.64 -9.50 12.24
CA GLU A 771 -43.49 -10.90 12.67
C GLU A 771 -44.23 -11.85 11.71
N ASN A 772 -45.40 -11.49 11.19
CA ASN A 772 -46.10 -12.26 10.16
C ASN A 772 -45.37 -12.23 8.80
N ALA A 773 -44.80 -11.09 8.40
CA ALA A 773 -43.97 -11.01 7.20
C ALA A 773 -42.71 -11.91 7.30
N LEU A 774 -42.06 -11.93 8.46
CA LEU A 774 -40.93 -12.83 8.75
C LEU A 774 -41.34 -14.31 8.77
N ARG A 775 -42.57 -14.63 9.20
CA ARG A 775 -43.12 -15.99 9.13
C ARG A 775 -43.42 -16.46 7.70
N ARG A 776 -43.86 -15.57 6.81
CA ARG A 776 -44.14 -15.86 5.37
C ARG A 776 -42.88 -15.87 4.51
N THR A 777 -41.83 -15.17 4.95
CA THR A 777 -40.52 -15.15 4.31
C THR A 777 -40.00 -16.58 4.14
N SER A 778 -39.91 -16.99 2.87
CA SER A 778 -39.69 -18.39 2.47
C SER A 778 -38.69 -18.56 1.34
N ARG A 779 -38.20 -17.47 0.71
CA ARG A 779 -37.31 -17.52 -0.45
C ARG A 779 -36.27 -16.40 -0.43
N LEU A 780 -35.00 -16.78 -0.43
CA LEU A 780 -33.85 -15.88 -0.47
C LEU A 780 -33.10 -15.98 -1.81
N ALA A 781 -32.51 -14.87 -2.25
CA ALA A 781 -31.46 -14.85 -3.25
C ALA A 781 -30.10 -14.86 -2.52
N ALA A 782 -29.13 -15.65 -2.96
CA ALA A 782 -27.83 -15.75 -2.27
C ALA A 782 -26.60 -15.64 -3.18
N TRP A 783 -25.50 -15.17 -2.59
CA TRP A 783 -24.20 -15.01 -3.22
C TRP A 783 -23.13 -15.83 -2.51
N ASN A 784 -22.21 -16.41 -3.30
CA ASN A 784 -21.13 -17.25 -2.77
C ASN A 784 -19.91 -16.44 -2.26
N HIS A 785 -19.82 -15.15 -2.60
CA HIS A 785 -18.69 -14.30 -2.25
C HIS A 785 -19.04 -12.81 -2.35
N VAL A 786 -18.28 -11.99 -1.62
CA VAL A 786 -18.35 -10.52 -1.59
C VAL A 786 -16.93 -9.95 -1.68
N THR A 787 -16.76 -8.85 -2.41
CA THR A 787 -15.49 -8.10 -2.47
C THR A 787 -15.63 -6.80 -1.68
N PHE A 788 -14.71 -6.55 -0.76
CA PHE A 788 -14.63 -5.33 0.04
C PHE A 788 -13.56 -4.39 -0.53
N THR A 789 -13.76 -3.09 -0.38
CA THR A 789 -12.76 -2.06 -0.68
C THR A 789 -12.62 -1.17 0.56
N THR A 790 -11.47 -1.28 1.24
CA THR A 790 -11.13 -0.48 2.42
C THR A 790 -10.17 0.64 2.01
N PRO A 791 -10.49 1.93 2.23
CA PRO A 791 -9.54 3.02 2.03
C PRO A 791 -8.23 2.78 2.80
N ASP A 792 -7.10 3.10 2.19
CA ASP A 792 -5.81 3.18 2.89
C ASP A 792 -5.56 4.65 3.28
N THR A 793 -5.40 4.90 4.57
CA THR A 793 -5.35 6.24 5.17
C THR A 793 -3.93 6.79 5.33
N GLN A 794 -2.88 6.04 4.98
CA GLN A 794 -1.49 6.49 5.15
C GLN A 794 -1.10 7.68 4.28
N THR A 795 -1.59 7.74 3.04
CA THR A 795 -1.37 8.86 2.11
C THR A 795 -2.57 9.00 1.18
N LEU A 796 -2.84 10.22 0.70
CA LEU A 796 -3.91 10.49 -0.28
C LEU A 796 -3.67 9.83 -1.66
N ALA A 797 -2.44 9.37 -1.90
CA ALA A 797 -2.03 8.60 -3.07
C ALA A 797 -2.14 7.08 -2.89
N ALA A 798 -2.30 6.59 -1.64
CA ALA A 798 -2.41 5.16 -1.34
C ALA A 798 -3.58 4.51 -2.08
N LYS A 799 -3.46 3.21 -2.33
CA LYS A 799 -4.44 2.44 -3.09
C LYS A 799 -5.34 1.68 -2.15
N ASP A 800 -6.65 1.88 -2.25
CA ASP A 800 -7.65 1.12 -1.49
C ASP A 800 -7.33 -0.38 -1.48
N VAL A 801 -7.38 -0.98 -0.30
CA VAL A 801 -7.17 -2.41 -0.11
C VAL A 801 -8.42 -3.16 -0.53
N VAL A 802 -8.25 -4.04 -1.51
CA VAL A 802 -9.34 -4.87 -2.04
C VAL A 802 -9.22 -6.27 -1.45
N ASN A 803 -10.26 -6.69 -0.74
CA ASN A 803 -10.33 -8.00 -0.08
C ASN A 803 -11.56 -8.79 -0.59
N ARG A 804 -11.59 -10.12 -0.43
CA ARG A 804 -12.76 -10.94 -0.78
C ARG A 804 -13.05 -11.98 0.29
N ALA A 805 -14.29 -12.07 0.75
CA ALA A 805 -14.76 -13.15 1.62
C ALA A 805 -15.69 -14.10 0.86
N PHE A 806 -15.67 -15.38 1.24
CA PHE A 806 -16.52 -16.43 0.69
C PHE A 806 -17.52 -16.95 1.73
N ALA A 807 -18.72 -17.28 1.24
CA ALA A 807 -19.78 -17.97 1.95
C ALA A 807 -20.43 -18.95 0.97
N SER A 808 -19.74 -20.04 0.68
CA SER A 808 -20.06 -20.95 -0.43
C SER A 808 -20.27 -22.39 0.05
N PRO A 809 -21.51 -22.90 -0.01
CA PRO A 809 -21.83 -24.26 0.47
C PRO A 809 -21.18 -25.31 -0.43
N LYS A 810 -21.16 -25.08 -1.76
CA LYS A 810 -20.49 -25.94 -2.75
C LYS A 810 -18.98 -26.14 -2.47
N LEU A 811 -18.34 -25.20 -1.77
CA LEU A 811 -16.91 -25.27 -1.43
C LEU A 811 -16.68 -25.62 0.05
N GLY A 812 -17.74 -25.77 0.86
CA GLY A 812 -17.63 -25.81 2.33
C GLY A 812 -16.88 -24.60 2.90
N ARG A 813 -16.88 -23.45 2.22
CA ARG A 813 -15.99 -22.32 2.53
C ARG A 813 -16.78 -21.15 3.09
N TYR A 814 -16.56 -20.86 4.37
CA TYR A 814 -17.16 -19.76 5.12
C TYR A 814 -16.04 -18.98 5.81
N ASP A 815 -15.65 -17.87 5.21
CA ASP A 815 -14.52 -17.05 5.65
C ASP A 815 -14.90 -16.16 6.84
N THR A 816 -13.91 -15.76 7.63
CA THR A 816 -14.08 -14.80 8.74
C THR A 816 -13.97 -13.35 8.26
N VAL A 817 -14.73 -12.46 8.90
CA VAL A 817 -14.83 -11.03 8.58
C VAL A 817 -14.84 -10.17 9.84
N LEU A 818 -14.37 -8.92 9.71
CA LEU A 818 -14.50 -7.87 10.73
C LEU A 818 -15.76 -7.06 10.47
N VAL A 819 -16.63 -6.95 11.46
CA VAL A 819 -17.93 -6.26 11.38
C VAL A 819 -17.99 -5.13 12.39
N GLN A 820 -18.43 -3.94 11.96
CA GLN A 820 -18.74 -2.83 12.85
C GLN A 820 -20.06 -3.12 13.57
N THR A 821 -20.07 -2.99 14.89
CA THR A 821 -21.25 -3.20 15.74
C THR A 821 -21.66 -1.95 16.52
N SER A 822 -20.78 -0.96 16.64
CA SER A 822 -21.05 0.33 17.27
C SER A 822 -20.06 1.41 16.78
N GLY A 823 -20.45 2.68 16.82
CA GLY A 823 -19.63 3.81 16.33
C GLY A 823 -19.88 4.17 14.86
N GLY A 824 -20.03 5.46 14.58
CA GLY A 824 -20.42 5.98 13.26
C GLY A 824 -19.26 6.19 12.28
N GLU A 825 -18.01 6.00 12.73
CA GLU A 825 -16.81 6.33 11.97
C GLU A 825 -16.67 5.52 10.68
N ILE A 826 -16.03 6.16 9.71
CA ILE A 826 -15.85 5.67 8.35
C ILE A 826 -14.86 4.50 8.36
N ALA A 827 -15.11 3.48 7.54
CA ALA A 827 -14.17 2.40 7.31
C ALA A 827 -12.81 2.96 6.85
N GLY A 828 -11.80 2.95 7.73
CA GLY A 828 -10.50 3.56 7.50
C GLY A 828 -9.95 4.30 8.73
N ALA A 829 -10.82 4.85 9.59
CA ALA A 829 -10.43 5.24 10.95
C ALA A 829 -10.06 3.99 11.74
N GLY A 830 -8.92 4.03 12.43
CA GLY A 830 -8.28 2.86 13.05
C GLY A 830 -9.12 2.20 14.15
N GLY A 831 -8.72 0.99 14.55
CA GLY A 831 -9.07 0.47 15.87
C GLY A 831 -9.89 -0.80 15.93
N LEU A 832 -9.93 -1.36 17.13
CA LEU A 832 -10.79 -2.45 17.59
C LEU A 832 -12.11 -1.94 18.21
N ARG A 833 -12.18 -0.66 18.58
CA ARG A 833 -13.39 -0.04 19.15
C ARG A 833 -14.61 -0.27 18.22
N GLY A 834 -15.62 -0.95 18.76
CA GLY A 834 -16.84 -1.30 18.04
C GLY A 834 -16.71 -2.38 16.97
N ILE A 835 -15.59 -3.12 16.89
CA ILE A 835 -15.42 -4.25 15.95
C ILE A 835 -15.69 -5.60 16.62
N ARG A 836 -16.43 -6.47 15.92
CA ARG A 836 -16.63 -7.88 16.28
C ARG A 836 -16.25 -8.79 15.10
N VAL A 837 -15.74 -9.99 15.42
CA VAL A 837 -15.42 -10.99 14.39
C VAL A 837 -16.63 -11.90 14.13
N GLY A 838 -16.95 -12.15 12.87
CA GLY A 838 -17.98 -13.10 12.46
C GLY A 838 -17.51 -14.02 11.33
N ARG A 839 -18.02 -15.26 11.27
CA ARG A 839 -17.89 -16.14 10.09
C ARG A 839 -19.07 -15.90 9.15
N LEU A 840 -18.78 -15.62 7.89
CA LEU A 840 -19.81 -15.32 6.90
C LEU A 840 -20.51 -16.62 6.47
N ARG A 841 -21.74 -16.87 6.95
CA ARG A 841 -22.50 -18.09 6.61
C ARG A 841 -23.30 -17.93 5.32
N LEU A 842 -24.00 -16.80 5.17
CA LEU A 842 -24.87 -16.53 4.02
C LEU A 842 -24.78 -15.05 3.63
N ILE A 843 -24.72 -14.76 2.33
CA ILE A 843 -24.89 -13.41 1.77
C ILE A 843 -26.20 -13.43 1.00
N PHE A 844 -27.16 -12.55 1.31
CA PHE A 844 -28.51 -12.66 0.77
C PHE A 844 -29.28 -11.34 0.58
N THR A 845 -30.35 -11.43 -0.22
CA THR A 845 -31.45 -10.45 -0.30
C THR A 845 -32.78 -11.20 -0.38
N PHE A 846 -33.88 -10.48 -0.15
CA PHE A 846 -35.23 -11.02 -0.33
C PHE A 846 -35.64 -11.01 -1.82
N MET A 847 -36.72 -11.73 -2.13
CA MET A 847 -37.25 -11.88 -3.50
C MET A 847 -38.66 -11.26 -3.65
N THR A 848 -38.86 -10.06 -3.10
CA THR A 848 -39.94 -9.10 -3.44
C THR A 848 -41.40 -9.48 -3.11
N ILE A 849 -41.69 -10.08 -1.95
CA ILE A 849 -43.08 -10.12 -1.39
C ILE A 849 -43.15 -9.48 0.00
N ASP A 850 -42.28 -9.89 0.93
CA ASP A 850 -42.31 -9.42 2.32
C ASP A 850 -41.33 -8.26 2.61
N GLU A 851 -40.47 -7.89 1.67
CA GLU A 851 -39.39 -6.90 1.88
C GLU A 851 -39.90 -5.49 2.23
N GLU A 852 -40.94 -4.99 1.52
CA GLU A 852 -41.59 -3.72 1.87
C GLU A 852 -42.29 -3.81 3.25
N ALA A 853 -42.79 -4.98 3.64
CA ALA A 853 -43.44 -5.20 4.94
C ALA A 853 -42.43 -5.35 6.09
N LEU A 854 -41.21 -5.82 5.81
CA LEU A 854 -40.13 -5.99 6.78
C LEU A 854 -39.37 -4.69 7.06
N PHE A 855 -39.21 -3.79 6.08
CA PHE A 855 -38.23 -2.70 6.19
C PHE A 855 -38.75 -1.27 5.91
N SER A 856 -40.03 -1.07 5.57
CA SER A 856 -40.59 0.27 5.30
C SER A 856 -40.15 1.30 6.36
N PRO A 857 -39.63 2.49 5.97
CA PRO A 857 -39.81 3.16 4.67
C PRO A 857 -38.84 2.78 3.55
N GLU A 858 -37.63 2.28 3.83
CA GLU A 858 -36.63 1.93 2.81
C GLU A 858 -35.97 0.57 3.15
N PRO A 859 -35.76 -0.34 2.18
CA PRO A 859 -35.10 -1.61 2.45
C PRO A 859 -33.58 -1.45 2.66
N PRO A 860 -32.95 -2.30 3.50
CA PRO A 860 -31.50 -2.35 3.64
C PRO A 860 -30.83 -2.78 2.33
N GLY A 861 -29.50 -2.68 2.30
CA GLY A 861 -28.68 -3.21 1.22
C GLY A 861 -28.67 -4.75 1.18
N THR A 862 -27.61 -5.30 0.57
CA THR A 862 -27.37 -6.75 0.66
C THR A 862 -27.00 -7.14 2.08
N LEU A 863 -27.71 -8.12 2.64
CA LEU A 863 -27.52 -8.58 4.02
C LEU A 863 -26.53 -9.75 4.10
N ALA A 864 -25.96 -9.92 5.27
CA ALA A 864 -25.13 -11.06 5.62
C ALA A 864 -25.64 -11.71 6.92
N LEU A 865 -25.74 -13.03 6.92
CA LEU A 865 -25.84 -13.82 8.14
C LEU A 865 -24.43 -14.20 8.58
N VAL A 866 -24.07 -13.80 9.80
CA VAL A 866 -22.79 -14.11 10.42
C VAL A 866 -22.99 -15.01 11.64
N GLU A 867 -22.08 -15.97 11.80
CA GLU A 867 -21.87 -16.75 13.02
C GLU A 867 -20.85 -15.97 13.87
N TRP A 868 -21.22 -15.58 15.09
CA TRP A 868 -20.43 -14.65 15.88
C TRP A 868 -19.29 -15.30 16.67
N PHE A 869 -18.18 -14.59 16.74
CA PHE A 869 -17.16 -14.74 17.77
C PHE A 869 -17.24 -13.55 18.75
N SER A 870 -16.43 -13.56 19.80
CA SER A 870 -16.26 -12.42 20.70
C SER A 870 -15.73 -11.20 19.95
N THR A 871 -15.83 -10.03 20.58
CA THR A 871 -14.92 -8.94 20.25
C THR A 871 -13.47 -9.42 20.45
N PRO A 872 -12.50 -8.96 19.65
CA PRO A 872 -11.09 -9.19 19.94
C PRO A 872 -10.75 -8.65 21.34
N GLY A 873 -9.86 -9.34 22.06
CA GLY A 873 -9.33 -8.83 23.31
C GLY A 873 -8.63 -7.48 23.11
N ARG A 874 -8.77 -6.56 24.06
CA ARG A 874 -8.09 -5.25 24.00
C ARG A 874 -6.56 -5.40 24.00
N GLN A 875 -6.05 -6.36 24.77
CA GLN A 875 -4.62 -6.68 24.82
C GLN A 875 -4.27 -7.79 23.83
N ARG A 876 -3.11 -7.65 23.18
CA ARG A 876 -2.47 -8.69 22.38
C ARG A 876 -1.99 -9.84 23.27
N ASP A 877 -1.93 -11.04 22.70
CA ASP A 877 -1.25 -12.18 23.31
C ASP A 877 0.25 -11.86 23.46
N PRO A 878 0.83 -11.99 24.67
CA PRO A 878 2.19 -11.53 24.94
C PRO A 878 3.28 -12.41 24.31
N VAL A 879 2.91 -13.55 23.69
CA VAL A 879 3.85 -14.47 23.05
C VAL A 879 3.86 -14.26 21.53
N ASN A 880 2.69 -14.26 20.89
CA ASN A 880 2.57 -14.22 19.43
C ASN A 880 2.05 -12.88 18.86
N GLY A 881 1.69 -11.90 19.70
CA GLY A 881 1.29 -10.56 19.26
C GLY A 881 -0.08 -10.45 18.59
N MET A 882 -0.86 -11.55 18.50
CA MET A 882 -2.20 -11.56 17.91
C MET A 882 -3.29 -11.33 18.98
N PHE A 883 -4.48 -10.89 18.55
CA PHE A 883 -5.57 -10.60 19.49
C PHE A 883 -6.40 -11.86 19.81
N PRO A 884 -6.63 -12.23 21.07
CA PRO A 884 -7.41 -13.41 21.42
C PRO A 884 -8.90 -13.21 21.11
N VAL A 885 -9.53 -14.26 20.58
CA VAL A 885 -10.96 -14.31 20.19
C VAL A 885 -11.56 -15.64 20.64
N LYS A 886 -12.81 -15.66 21.12
CA LYS A 886 -13.54 -16.89 21.47
C LYS A 886 -14.81 -17.04 20.64
N ARG A 887 -15.23 -18.28 20.36
CA ARG A 887 -16.52 -18.59 19.72
C ARG A 887 -17.68 -18.12 20.62
N SER A 888 -18.69 -17.44 20.06
CA SER A 888 -19.88 -17.03 20.84
C SER A 888 -20.91 -18.16 20.85
N ARG A 889 -21.30 -18.61 22.04
CA ARG A 889 -22.36 -19.60 22.25
C ARG A 889 -23.44 -19.06 23.18
N ARG A 890 -24.69 -19.46 22.94
CA ARG A 890 -25.86 -19.25 23.81
C ARG A 890 -26.52 -20.63 23.98
N ASP A 891 -26.69 -21.06 25.22
CA ASP A 891 -27.28 -22.37 25.56
C ASP A 891 -26.62 -23.55 24.80
N GLY A 892 -25.30 -23.48 24.64
CA GLY A 892 -24.49 -24.45 23.89
C GLY A 892 -24.48 -24.27 22.36
N HIS A 893 -25.45 -23.54 21.79
CA HIS A 893 -25.57 -23.33 20.34
C HIS A 893 -24.78 -22.11 19.83
N PRO A 894 -24.33 -22.08 18.56
CA PRO A 894 -23.68 -20.91 17.98
C PRO A 894 -24.61 -19.69 17.93
N VAL A 895 -24.09 -18.51 18.26
CA VAL A 895 -24.85 -17.26 18.16
C VAL A 895 -24.76 -16.72 16.74
N PHE A 896 -25.90 -16.53 16.07
CA PHE A 896 -25.98 -15.92 14.75
C PHE A 896 -26.49 -14.47 14.84
N GLY A 897 -26.16 -13.65 13.85
CA GLY A 897 -26.73 -12.33 13.66
C GLY A 897 -26.84 -11.98 12.19
N VAL A 898 -27.76 -11.08 11.87
CA VAL A 898 -27.87 -10.48 10.54
C VAL A 898 -27.32 -9.05 10.60
N VAL A 899 -26.52 -8.68 9.61
CA VAL A 899 -25.90 -7.36 9.46
C VAL A 899 -26.01 -6.91 8.01
N GLU A 900 -25.94 -5.60 7.75
CA GLU A 900 -25.76 -5.14 6.38
C GLU A 900 -24.31 -5.40 5.93
N LEU A 901 -24.09 -5.75 4.66
CA LEU A 901 -22.72 -5.93 4.17
C LEU A 901 -21.87 -4.64 4.28
N VAL A 902 -22.50 -3.46 4.32
CA VAL A 902 -21.80 -2.17 4.44
C VAL A 902 -21.15 -1.97 5.82
N ASP A 903 -21.59 -2.71 6.84
CA ASP A 903 -20.99 -2.71 8.17
C ASP A 903 -19.78 -3.67 8.25
N VAL A 904 -19.57 -4.50 7.23
CA VAL A 904 -18.41 -5.41 7.18
C VAL A 904 -17.20 -4.69 6.60
N ARG A 905 -16.22 -4.35 7.45
CA ARG A 905 -15.02 -3.59 7.06
C ARG A 905 -14.15 -4.35 6.05
N ARG A 906 -13.88 -5.64 6.30
CA ARG A 906 -13.00 -6.52 5.50
C ARG A 906 -13.09 -7.99 5.93
N GLY A 907 -12.60 -8.91 5.10
CA GLY A 907 -12.25 -10.27 5.51
C GLY A 907 -10.98 -10.30 6.39
N CYS A 908 -10.94 -11.27 7.30
CA CYS A 908 -9.82 -11.55 8.20
C CYS A 908 -9.55 -13.06 8.31
N GLN A 909 -8.46 -13.46 8.97
CA GLN A 909 -8.20 -14.87 9.32
C GLN A 909 -8.22 -15.03 10.84
N LEU A 910 -8.93 -16.07 11.31
CA LEU A 910 -8.73 -16.61 12.65
C LEU A 910 -7.75 -17.78 12.59
N VAL A 911 -6.78 -17.80 13.49
CA VAL A 911 -5.87 -18.95 13.69
C VAL A 911 -6.31 -19.68 14.97
N PRO A 912 -6.59 -20.99 14.93
CA PRO A 912 -6.94 -21.75 16.14
C PRO A 912 -5.84 -21.71 17.20
N LYS A 913 -6.20 -21.67 18.48
CA LYS A 913 -5.24 -21.89 19.57
C LYS A 913 -4.88 -23.38 19.66
N PHE A 914 -3.90 -23.81 18.88
CA PHE A 914 -3.50 -25.23 18.81
C PHE A 914 -2.93 -25.78 20.12
N GLY A 915 -2.34 -24.93 20.97
CA GLY A 915 -1.70 -25.33 22.22
C GLY A 915 -0.47 -26.22 22.03
N ALA A 916 -0.13 -27.01 23.04
CA ALA A 916 0.97 -27.98 22.99
C ALA A 916 0.56 -29.37 22.46
N THR A 917 -0.74 -29.59 22.25
CA THR A 917 -1.28 -30.85 21.70
C THR A 917 -1.03 -30.97 20.20
N LEU A 918 -0.86 -32.21 19.73
CA LEU A 918 -0.78 -32.51 18.30
C LEU A 918 -2.14 -32.26 17.63
N ILE A 919 -2.12 -31.64 16.45
CA ILE A 919 -3.34 -31.36 15.68
C ILE A 919 -3.98 -32.64 15.12
N ASP A 920 -5.31 -32.72 15.18
CA ASP A 920 -6.05 -33.78 14.50
C ASP A 920 -5.86 -33.65 12.97
N LYS A 921 -5.29 -34.70 12.39
CA LYS A 921 -4.94 -34.76 10.97
C LYS A 921 -6.16 -34.93 10.05
N THR A 922 -7.33 -35.32 10.59
CA THR A 922 -8.59 -35.38 9.83
C THR A 922 -9.18 -34.00 9.56
N LEU A 923 -8.78 -32.97 10.33
CA LEU A 923 -9.22 -31.60 10.12
C LEU A 923 -8.70 -31.04 8.78
N THR A 924 -9.47 -30.10 8.25
CA THR A 924 -9.22 -29.41 6.98
C THR A 924 -9.32 -27.89 7.18
N PRO A 925 -8.81 -27.06 6.26
CA PRO A 925 -9.04 -25.60 6.27
C PRO A 925 -10.51 -25.16 6.35
N HIS A 926 -11.45 -26.06 6.04
CA HIS A 926 -12.89 -25.81 6.05
C HIS A 926 -13.54 -26.18 7.40
N THR A 927 -13.02 -27.22 8.06
CA THR A 927 -13.57 -27.79 9.31
C THR A 927 -12.82 -27.37 10.57
N VAL A 928 -11.57 -26.87 10.46
CA VAL A 928 -10.75 -26.52 11.63
C VAL A 928 -11.41 -25.47 12.53
N LEU A 929 -12.16 -24.52 11.97
CA LEU A 929 -12.87 -23.51 12.77
C LEU A 929 -13.92 -24.15 13.68
N ASP A 930 -14.51 -25.28 13.27
CA ASP A 930 -15.58 -25.96 13.99
C ASP A 930 -15.06 -26.91 15.08
N ALA A 931 -13.76 -27.23 15.07
CA ALA A 931 -13.10 -28.08 16.05
C ALA A 931 -12.51 -27.31 17.25
N TYR A 932 -12.50 -25.97 17.22
CA TYR A 932 -11.89 -25.13 18.26
C TYR A 932 -12.88 -24.07 18.79
N GLU A 933 -12.71 -23.71 20.07
CA GLU A 933 -13.49 -22.65 20.74
C GLU A 933 -12.69 -21.34 20.90
N GLU A 934 -11.35 -21.42 20.94
CA GLU A 934 -10.46 -20.26 21.08
C GLU A 934 -9.56 -20.07 19.86
N PHE A 935 -9.36 -18.80 19.50
CA PHE A 935 -8.66 -18.36 18.31
C PHE A 935 -7.79 -17.13 18.59
N TYR A 936 -6.93 -16.83 17.63
CA TYR A 936 -6.22 -15.57 17.46
C TYR A 936 -6.71 -14.87 16.20
N LEU A 937 -7.03 -13.58 16.29
CA LEU A 937 -7.23 -12.72 15.12
C LEU A 937 -5.86 -12.35 14.55
N ASN A 938 -5.58 -12.84 13.34
CA ASN A 938 -4.30 -12.65 12.68
C ASN A 938 -4.14 -11.22 12.14
N ASN A 939 -3.52 -10.34 12.94
CA ASN A 939 -3.12 -8.99 12.52
C ASN A 939 -2.04 -8.98 11.43
N GLN A 940 -1.25 -10.05 11.29
CA GLN A 940 -0.17 -10.16 10.30
C GLN A 940 -0.64 -10.56 8.89
N LEU A 941 -1.95 -10.73 8.67
CA LEU A 941 -2.57 -11.13 7.39
C LEU A 941 -2.03 -10.35 6.19
N ASP A 942 -2.00 -9.02 6.31
CA ASP A 942 -1.42 -8.08 5.35
C ASP A 942 -1.09 -6.75 6.05
N LYS A 943 -0.32 -5.88 5.38
CA LYS A 943 0.14 -4.59 5.94
C LYS A 943 -0.99 -3.71 6.46
N SER A 944 -2.12 -3.69 5.74
CA SER A 944 -3.26 -2.86 6.11
C SER A 944 -3.98 -3.44 7.31
N MET A 945 -4.10 -4.77 7.42
CA MET A 945 -4.66 -5.39 8.61
C MET A 945 -3.79 -5.18 9.84
N TYR A 946 -2.46 -5.22 9.68
CA TYR A 946 -1.52 -4.91 10.77
C TYR A 946 -1.74 -3.48 11.27
N MET A 947 -1.63 -2.50 10.37
CA MET A 947 -1.79 -1.08 10.70
C MET A 947 -3.16 -0.73 11.29
N SER A 948 -4.27 -1.19 10.68
CA SER A 948 -5.63 -0.87 11.13
C SER A 948 -5.96 -1.41 12.54
N LEU A 949 -5.21 -2.41 13.03
CA LEU A 949 -5.41 -3.01 14.35
C LEU A 949 -4.37 -2.56 15.38
N PHE A 950 -3.25 -1.95 14.96
CA PHE A 950 -2.17 -1.52 15.87
C PHE A 950 -2.39 -0.12 16.44
N TRP A 951 -3.05 0.78 15.70
CA TRP A 951 -3.20 2.21 16.05
C TRP A 951 -4.20 2.51 17.19
N ASP A 952 -4.83 1.51 17.82
CA ASP A 952 -5.82 1.73 18.90
C ASP A 952 -5.18 1.84 20.31
N ASP A 953 -3.93 1.40 20.47
CA ASP A 953 -3.21 1.33 21.77
C ASP A 953 -2.74 2.72 22.28
N GLU A 954 -2.80 3.79 21.47
CA GLU A 954 -2.27 5.12 21.84
C GLU A 954 -3.31 6.03 22.52
N SER A 955 -4.59 5.96 22.12
CA SER A 955 -5.63 6.87 22.64
C SER A 955 -5.96 6.72 24.13
N ASP A 956 -5.47 5.67 24.79
CA ASP A 956 -5.64 5.41 26.23
C ASP A 956 -4.34 5.69 27.04
N ARG A 957 -3.29 6.29 26.46
CA ARG A 957 -2.06 6.68 27.19
C ARG A 957 -2.06 8.09 27.78
N ASP A 958 -2.83 9.02 27.21
CA ASP A 958 -2.97 10.40 27.74
C ASP A 958 -4.02 10.49 28.88
N GLY A 959 -4.32 9.36 29.52
CA GLY A 959 -5.38 9.20 30.52
C GLY A 959 -4.90 8.68 31.88
N SER A 960 -3.71 9.08 32.34
CA SER A 960 -3.17 8.78 33.68
C SER A 960 -2.39 9.93 34.31
#